data_AF-A0A840ZKU5-F1
#
_entry.id   AF-A0A840ZKU5-F1
#
_cell.length_a   1.000
_cell.length_b   1.000
_cell.length_c   1.000
_cell.angle_alpha   90.00
_cell.angle_beta   90.00
_cell.angle_gamma   90.00
#
_symmetry.space_group_name_H-M   'P 1'
#
loop_
_entity.id
_entity.type
_entity.pdbx_description
1 polymer ?
#
loop_
_entity_poly.entity_id
_entity_poly.type
_entity_poly.pdbx_seq_one_letter_code
_entity_poly.pdbx_strand_id
1 'polypeptide(L)'
;MGRQTLQSHGSDTDVERSTGPGDSIDEASHSTEDCETVHACVIRREDSGDGWQAAAVVGTGASSAGAVEQAVRETVHSAFRLEVDKVATLTADAVPETVAGDVDRRLLAERLAPQTASAQEAIAPQPTAVAADTPSAPHRATLRRIWEEVLGPGSAEDPDADFRALGGESLRSLQLFSRLDEAFGSRVDPRAFYRNPTLAGLEALIEAEHTASADEPDIWPLSARQHRSLLVFTESWPGRRVTKDRLVVSFNTDGRRVPIFFVGQVEFEVRDLARELGSDQPVHGFRSGYMVTSRREEDIQTLALRYAADLQEVWPDGPILIAGACQGGIVAQAMAEHLLHRGRDVRLLALMEWGFNLRSYPGRVLLLYGQESRFSSPYRRFSEPDRAWSRRYGEVSAVALPDAAYRELFDAKYVTSTAASLADACAQALARPPLEVPVDGRRAAIRLAAPPASLKPGQPLTIALTLKNRSAYAWLETESSGLMLGSYWVDDLEETLQPSDGRCLLPRIEAGASVELGLTITAPRNAGRFLLVVDVVEEGNAWFDPARTEGAAALPVEVVPDAPDDPRSERAGASGDPHLVIDGTARFGRVCADELLFSVPRGARSVRLVSARTPAAAPDVRTLGVLISQISVEDHAHVRDVALDDPALSAGFFEIERGEASSWCWTDGDAEILPTLWAGMKGDFILRFRGMFPPRAASREDGLADPKRDQTHAP
;
A
#
# COMPACT_ATOMS: atom_id res chain seq x y z
N MET A 1 -26.42 -30.99 -56.30
CA MET A 1 -26.14 -31.90 -57.43
C MET A 1 -24.64 -31.95 -57.62
N GLY A 2 -24.06 -33.14 -57.77
CA GLY A 2 -22.65 -33.33 -58.17
C GLY A 2 -21.79 -34.00 -57.12
N ARG A 3 -21.58 -35.32 -57.29
CA ARG A 3 -20.62 -36.20 -56.61
C ARG A 3 -19.18 -35.93 -57.08
N GLN A 4 -18.23 -36.53 -56.34
CA GLN A 4 -16.83 -36.89 -56.65
C GLN A 4 -15.80 -35.90 -56.05
N THR A 5 -14.74 -36.33 -55.34
CA THR A 5 -14.05 -37.63 -55.34
C THR A 5 -13.30 -37.82 -54.01
N LEU A 6 -13.48 -38.99 -53.39
CA LEU A 6 -12.54 -39.57 -52.42
C LEU A 6 -11.48 -40.34 -53.22
N GLN A 7 -10.21 -40.00 -53.03
CA GLN A 7 -8.98 -40.78 -53.29
C GLN A 7 -7.82 -39.87 -52.82
N SER A 8 -6.90 -40.23 -51.93
CA SER A 8 -6.49 -41.50 -51.32
C SER A 8 -6.05 -41.20 -49.88
N HIS A 9 -6.40 -42.07 -48.94
CA HIS A 9 -5.95 -41.96 -47.55
C HIS A 9 -4.42 -42.09 -47.47
N GLY A 10 -3.76 -40.96 -47.22
CA GLY A 10 -2.52 -40.97 -46.46
C GLY A 10 -2.90 -41.30 -45.02
N SER A 11 -2.24 -42.28 -44.46
CA SER A 11 -2.44 -42.80 -43.11
C SER A 11 -2.29 -41.69 -42.05
N ASP A 12 -3.41 -41.22 -41.49
CA ASP A 12 -3.40 -40.24 -40.40
C ASP A 12 -2.91 -40.92 -39.12
N THR A 13 -1.92 -40.29 -38.49
CA THR A 13 -1.38 -40.72 -37.19
C THR A 13 -1.74 -39.64 -36.18
N ASP A 14 -2.69 -39.92 -35.29
CA ASP A 14 -3.05 -39.00 -34.19
C ASP A 14 -2.04 -39.15 -33.08
N VAL A 15 -1.58 -38.03 -32.50
CA VAL A 15 -0.50 -38.00 -31.50
C VAL A 15 -0.88 -37.13 -30.30
N GLU A 16 -0.98 -37.72 -29.11
CA GLU A 16 -1.12 -37.02 -27.83
C GLU A 16 0.16 -37.13 -27.00
N ARG A 17 0.62 -36.01 -26.42
CA ARG A 17 1.85 -35.95 -25.61
C ARG A 17 1.58 -35.48 -24.19
N SER A 18 2.15 -36.18 -23.20
CA SER A 18 2.03 -35.84 -21.78
C SER A 18 3.40 -35.54 -21.18
N THR A 19 3.58 -34.37 -20.58
CA THR A 19 4.85 -33.98 -19.91
C THR A 19 4.61 -33.60 -18.44
N GLY A 20 5.05 -34.47 -17.54
CA GLY A 20 5.16 -34.26 -16.09
C GLY A 20 6.43 -34.96 -15.57
N PRO A 21 6.92 -34.62 -14.36
CA PRO A 21 8.15 -35.23 -13.85
C PRO A 21 7.89 -36.66 -13.35
N GLY A 22 8.58 -37.64 -13.94
CA GLY A 22 8.55 -39.07 -13.57
C GLY A 22 7.83 -39.97 -14.59
N ASP A 23 8.53 -40.28 -15.69
CA ASP A 23 8.12 -41.09 -16.87
C ASP A 23 7.20 -40.38 -17.90
N SER A 24 7.73 -40.15 -19.12
CA SER A 24 6.96 -39.59 -20.25
C SER A 24 6.20 -40.69 -20.99
N ILE A 25 4.88 -40.58 -21.05
CA ILE A 25 4.01 -41.48 -21.80
C ILE A 25 3.36 -40.67 -22.94
N ASP A 26 3.69 -41.01 -24.18
CA ASP A 26 3.15 -40.37 -25.38
C ASP A 26 2.39 -41.43 -26.23
N GLU A 27 1.22 -41.08 -26.78
CA GLU A 27 0.31 -42.01 -27.48
C GLU A 27 0.15 -41.66 -28.96
N ALA A 28 0.24 -42.66 -29.83
CA ALA A 28 -0.07 -42.52 -31.24
C ALA A 28 -0.92 -43.67 -31.77
N SER A 29 -1.91 -43.32 -32.58
CA SER A 29 -2.83 -44.28 -33.20
C SER A 29 -2.71 -44.22 -34.72
N HIS A 30 -2.58 -45.39 -35.36
CA HIS A 30 -2.41 -45.49 -36.81
C HIS A 30 -3.30 -46.59 -37.38
N SER A 31 -3.90 -46.29 -38.54
CA SER A 31 -4.76 -47.23 -39.26
C SER A 31 -4.11 -47.56 -40.61
N THR A 32 -3.83 -48.85 -40.83
CA THR A 32 -3.26 -49.36 -42.09
C THR A 32 -4.30 -50.14 -42.87
N GLU A 33 -4.31 -50.04 -44.21
CA GLU A 33 -5.33 -50.66 -45.07
C GLU A 33 -5.42 -52.20 -44.94
N ASP A 34 -4.38 -52.86 -44.43
CA ASP A 34 -4.30 -54.33 -44.28
C ASP A 34 -4.27 -54.85 -42.83
N CYS A 35 -4.46 -53.99 -41.81
CA CYS A 35 -4.52 -54.43 -40.40
C CYS A 35 -5.47 -53.52 -39.60
N GLU A 36 -6.48 -54.12 -38.94
CA GLU A 36 -7.37 -53.40 -38.02
C GLU A 36 -6.57 -52.72 -36.90
N THR A 37 -6.99 -51.49 -36.59
CA THR A 37 -6.42 -50.43 -35.74
C THR A 37 -5.26 -50.84 -34.81
N VAL A 38 -4.11 -50.18 -34.96
CA VAL A 38 -2.98 -50.29 -34.03
C VAL A 38 -2.95 -49.05 -33.12
N HIS A 39 -2.99 -49.26 -31.80
CA HIS A 39 -2.78 -48.20 -30.81
C HIS A 39 -1.44 -48.44 -30.13
N ALA A 40 -0.49 -47.52 -30.35
CA ALA A 40 0.86 -47.61 -29.81
C ALA A 40 1.07 -46.54 -28.72
N CYS A 41 1.56 -46.98 -27.58
CA CYS A 41 1.93 -46.15 -26.44
C CYS A 41 3.44 -46.27 -26.23
N VAL A 42 4.15 -45.14 -26.15
CA VAL A 42 5.60 -45.09 -25.94
C VAL A 42 5.88 -44.63 -24.53
N ILE A 43 6.70 -45.41 -23.79
CA ILE A 43 7.02 -45.16 -22.40
C ILE A 43 8.53 -44.94 -22.30
N ARG A 44 8.95 -43.81 -21.72
CA ARG A 44 10.35 -43.57 -21.33
C ARG A 44 10.51 -43.81 -19.83
N ARG A 45 11.44 -44.68 -19.46
CA ARG A 45 11.83 -44.87 -18.06
C ARG A 45 13.06 -44.02 -17.75
N GLU A 46 12.98 -43.10 -16.80
CA GLU A 46 14.14 -42.28 -16.42
C GLU A 46 15.18 -43.04 -15.58
N ASP A 47 14.78 -44.14 -14.92
CA ASP A 47 15.60 -44.76 -13.86
C ASP A 47 16.55 -45.89 -14.29
N SER A 48 16.62 -46.28 -15.58
CA SER A 48 17.42 -47.49 -15.97
C SER A 48 18.37 -47.35 -17.15
N GLY A 49 18.44 -46.22 -17.86
CA GLY A 49 19.41 -46.01 -18.95
C GLY A 49 19.22 -46.88 -20.21
N ASP A 50 18.29 -47.84 -20.20
CA ASP A 50 17.83 -48.57 -21.38
C ASP A 50 16.88 -47.67 -22.17
N GLY A 51 17.03 -47.59 -23.50
CA GLY A 51 16.29 -46.65 -24.35
C GLY A 51 14.79 -46.94 -24.46
N TRP A 52 14.12 -46.21 -25.36
CA TRP A 52 12.66 -46.12 -25.41
C TRP A 52 11.98 -47.48 -25.60
N GLN A 53 10.93 -47.75 -24.80
CA GLN A 53 10.11 -48.96 -24.93
C GLN A 53 8.73 -48.59 -25.46
N ALA A 54 8.19 -49.38 -26.40
CA ALA A 54 6.82 -49.20 -26.90
C ALA A 54 5.95 -50.42 -26.63
N ALA A 55 4.71 -50.16 -26.25
CA ALA A 55 3.66 -51.16 -26.10
C ALA A 55 2.54 -50.84 -27.10
N ALA A 56 2.02 -51.85 -27.79
CA ALA A 56 0.91 -51.66 -28.70
C ALA A 56 -0.23 -52.66 -28.47
N VAL A 57 -1.44 -52.18 -28.73
CA VAL A 57 -2.68 -52.94 -28.76
C VAL A 57 -3.03 -53.18 -30.22
N VAL A 58 -3.33 -54.43 -30.57
CA VAL A 58 -3.65 -54.84 -31.95
C VAL A 58 -5.06 -55.43 -32.00
N GLY A 59 -5.87 -54.93 -32.93
CA GLY A 59 -7.19 -55.49 -33.24
C GLY A 59 -7.11 -56.94 -33.75
N THR A 60 -8.16 -57.71 -33.51
CA THR A 60 -8.18 -59.15 -33.80
C THR A 60 -8.25 -59.44 -35.31
N GLY A 61 -7.09 -59.64 -35.93
CA GLY A 61 -6.95 -60.24 -37.25
C GLY A 61 -5.51 -60.73 -37.40
N ALA A 62 -5.32 -62.05 -37.52
CA ALA A 62 -4.00 -62.65 -37.39
C ALA A 62 -3.04 -62.26 -38.54
N SER A 63 -2.14 -61.31 -38.26
CA SER A 63 -0.85 -61.18 -38.93
C SER A 63 0.25 -61.74 -38.03
N SER A 64 1.32 -62.30 -38.62
CA SER A 64 2.42 -62.91 -37.86
C SER A 64 3.06 -61.91 -36.89
N ALA A 65 3.52 -62.37 -35.72
CA ALA A 65 4.07 -61.52 -34.65
C ALA A 65 5.17 -60.54 -35.13
N GLY A 66 5.99 -60.93 -36.11
CA GLY A 66 7.03 -60.05 -36.67
C GLY A 66 6.49 -58.89 -37.52
N ALA A 67 5.36 -59.07 -38.22
CA ALA A 67 4.74 -58.00 -39.01
C ALA A 67 4.09 -56.94 -38.10
N VAL A 68 3.51 -57.38 -36.98
CA VAL A 68 2.97 -56.50 -35.94
C VAL A 68 4.08 -55.69 -35.28
N GLU A 69 5.19 -56.33 -34.91
CA GLU A 69 6.31 -55.64 -34.27
C GLU A 69 6.90 -54.55 -35.18
N GLN A 70 7.03 -54.84 -36.48
CA GLN A 70 7.53 -53.88 -37.46
C GLN A 70 6.55 -52.70 -37.66
N ALA A 71 5.24 -52.96 -37.74
CA ALA A 71 4.22 -51.90 -37.87
C ALA A 71 4.20 -50.95 -36.67
N VAL A 72 4.42 -51.48 -35.45
CA VAL A 72 4.52 -50.66 -34.22
C VAL A 72 5.76 -49.77 -34.25
N ARG A 73 6.91 -50.31 -34.66
CA ARG A 73 8.15 -49.53 -34.81
C ARG A 73 8.00 -48.41 -35.84
N GLU A 74 7.41 -48.70 -36.99
CA GLU A 74 7.16 -47.71 -38.04
C GLU A 74 6.16 -46.64 -37.59
N THR A 75 5.10 -47.01 -36.87
CA THR A 75 4.11 -46.07 -36.32
C THR A 75 4.74 -45.13 -35.29
N VAL A 76 5.51 -45.68 -34.34
CA VAL A 76 6.21 -44.90 -33.32
C VAL A 76 7.26 -43.98 -33.94
N HIS A 77 8.03 -44.48 -34.91
CA HIS A 77 9.01 -43.66 -35.62
C HIS A 77 8.31 -42.55 -36.42
N SER A 78 7.19 -42.82 -37.07
CA SER A 78 6.45 -41.82 -37.87
C SER A 78 5.84 -40.72 -36.99
N ALA A 79 5.17 -41.11 -35.90
CA ALA A 79 4.50 -40.20 -34.97
C ALA A 79 5.46 -39.37 -34.11
N PHE A 80 6.51 -40.02 -33.60
CA PHE A 80 7.35 -39.46 -32.55
C PHE A 80 8.79 -39.20 -32.99
N ARG A 81 9.21 -39.70 -34.16
CA ARG A 81 10.61 -39.68 -34.62
C ARG A 81 11.56 -40.35 -33.62
N LEU A 82 11.07 -41.39 -32.93
CA LEU A 82 11.81 -42.16 -31.93
C LEU A 82 12.11 -43.56 -32.44
N GLU A 83 13.32 -44.06 -32.15
CA GLU A 83 13.67 -45.48 -32.28
C GLU A 83 13.39 -46.18 -30.95
N VAL A 84 12.70 -47.32 -30.98
CA VAL A 84 12.35 -48.10 -29.78
C VAL A 84 13.20 -49.36 -29.69
N ASP A 85 13.72 -49.69 -28.52
CA ASP A 85 14.62 -50.84 -28.35
C ASP A 85 13.84 -52.15 -28.18
N LYS A 86 12.68 -52.09 -27.50
CA LYS A 86 11.81 -53.25 -27.23
C LYS A 86 10.36 -52.92 -27.55
N VAL A 87 9.65 -53.90 -28.12
CA VAL A 87 8.22 -53.83 -28.43
C VAL A 87 7.49 -54.94 -27.69
N ALA A 88 6.44 -54.57 -26.96
CA ALA A 88 5.51 -55.51 -26.33
C ALA A 88 4.15 -55.46 -27.02
N THR A 89 3.60 -56.62 -27.40
CA THR A 89 2.29 -56.73 -28.04
C THR A 89 1.24 -57.26 -27.06
N LEU A 90 0.11 -56.57 -26.94
CA LEU A 90 -1.02 -56.98 -26.11
C LEU A 90 -2.25 -57.28 -26.99
N THR A 91 -3.02 -58.31 -26.63
CA THR A 91 -4.35 -58.55 -27.20
C THR A 91 -5.35 -57.55 -26.64
N ALA A 92 -6.37 -57.15 -27.40
CA ALA A 92 -7.37 -56.16 -26.99
C ALA A 92 -7.96 -56.42 -25.58
N ASP A 93 -8.23 -57.69 -25.23
CA ASP A 93 -8.80 -58.09 -23.94
C ASP A 93 -7.86 -57.94 -22.73
N ALA A 94 -6.56 -57.67 -22.97
CA ALA A 94 -5.54 -57.56 -21.93
C ALA A 94 -5.21 -56.11 -21.55
N VAL A 95 -5.84 -55.14 -22.20
CA VAL A 95 -5.65 -53.71 -21.95
C VAL A 95 -6.42 -53.33 -20.69
N PRO A 96 -5.76 -52.84 -19.63
CA PRO A 96 -6.46 -52.38 -18.44
C PRO A 96 -7.19 -51.07 -18.75
N GLU A 97 -8.45 -50.99 -18.32
CA GLU A 97 -9.30 -49.81 -18.51
C GLU A 97 -9.59 -49.16 -17.14
N THR A 98 -9.69 -47.84 -17.15
CA THR A 98 -10.21 -47.04 -16.05
C THR A 98 -11.72 -47.24 -15.94
N VAL A 99 -12.32 -46.79 -14.84
CA VAL A 99 -13.79 -46.84 -14.62
C VAL A 99 -14.57 -46.08 -15.70
N ALA A 100 -13.92 -45.17 -16.44
CA ALA A 100 -14.49 -44.41 -17.54
C ALA A 100 -14.45 -45.15 -18.91
N GLY A 101 -13.80 -46.32 -18.99
CA GLY A 101 -13.60 -47.07 -20.23
C GLY A 101 -12.39 -46.62 -21.06
N ASP A 102 -11.64 -45.62 -20.58
CA ASP A 102 -10.36 -45.21 -21.18
C ASP A 102 -9.23 -46.11 -20.68
N VAL A 103 -8.15 -46.26 -21.45
CA VAL A 103 -6.99 -47.09 -21.09
C VAL A 103 -6.32 -46.59 -19.79
N ASP A 104 -6.15 -47.49 -18.82
CA ASP A 104 -5.43 -47.25 -17.56
C ASP A 104 -3.91 -47.36 -17.79
N ARG A 105 -3.32 -46.21 -18.11
CA ARG A 105 -1.91 -46.03 -18.49
C ARG A 105 -0.92 -46.47 -17.40
N ARG A 106 -1.29 -46.32 -16.11
CA ARG A 106 -0.42 -46.67 -14.98
C ARG A 106 -0.40 -48.18 -14.78
N LEU A 107 -1.57 -48.81 -14.79
CA LEU A 107 -1.69 -50.26 -14.63
C LEU A 107 -1.07 -51.01 -15.84
N LEU A 108 -1.15 -50.42 -17.03
CA LEU A 108 -0.50 -50.91 -18.23
C LEU A 108 1.03 -50.90 -18.09
N ALA A 109 1.61 -49.79 -17.62
CA ALA A 109 3.05 -49.67 -17.36
C ALA A 109 3.54 -50.63 -16.25
N GLU A 110 2.76 -50.80 -15.17
CA GLU A 110 3.05 -51.75 -14.09
C GLU A 110 3.02 -53.22 -14.56
N ARG A 111 2.06 -53.60 -15.43
CA ARG A 111 1.96 -54.97 -15.98
C ARG A 111 3.11 -55.33 -16.93
N LEU A 112 3.68 -54.33 -17.59
CA LEU A 112 4.81 -54.49 -18.50
C LEU A 112 6.17 -54.47 -17.78
N ALA A 113 6.19 -54.18 -16.47
CA ALA A 113 7.40 -54.29 -15.67
C ALA A 113 7.81 -55.77 -15.49
N PRO A 114 9.09 -56.14 -15.65
CA PRO A 114 9.53 -57.51 -15.45
C PRO A 114 9.32 -57.92 -13.98
N GLN A 115 8.46 -58.91 -13.75
CA GLN A 115 8.25 -59.47 -12.42
C GLN A 115 9.54 -60.14 -11.93
N THR A 116 10.16 -59.56 -10.91
CA THR A 116 11.26 -60.21 -10.18
C THR A 116 10.67 -61.16 -9.15
N ALA A 117 11.09 -62.43 -9.28
CA ALA A 117 10.64 -63.53 -8.46
C ALA A 117 11.39 -63.62 -7.11
N SER A 118 10.74 -64.34 -6.17
CA SER A 118 11.27 -64.93 -4.92
C SER A 118 11.34 -64.00 -3.69
N ALA A 119 11.19 -64.43 -2.43
CA ALA A 119 10.67 -65.64 -1.78
C ALA A 119 10.78 -65.43 -0.25
N GLN A 120 10.07 -66.27 0.51
CA GLN A 120 10.34 -66.70 1.90
C GLN A 120 9.78 -65.92 3.10
N GLU A 121 8.70 -66.51 3.64
CA GLU A 121 8.47 -66.91 5.05
C GLU A 121 9.47 -66.43 6.12
N ALA A 122 8.97 -65.84 7.22
CA ALA A 122 8.90 -66.54 8.53
C ALA A 122 8.63 -65.60 9.73
N ILE A 123 7.67 -66.04 10.56
CA ILE A 123 7.51 -65.84 12.03
C ILE A 123 6.84 -64.56 12.52
N ALA A 124 5.61 -64.75 13.00
CA ALA A 124 4.93 -63.87 13.95
C ALA A 124 5.54 -63.97 15.37
N PRO A 125 5.48 -62.89 16.16
CA PRO A 125 5.01 -63.03 17.53
C PRO A 125 3.90 -62.04 17.88
N GLN A 126 3.02 -62.51 18.77
CA GLN A 126 1.88 -61.79 19.34
C GLN A 126 2.29 -60.68 20.35
N PRO A 127 1.36 -59.76 20.70
CA PRO A 127 1.67 -58.44 21.21
C PRO A 127 1.88 -58.40 22.73
N THR A 128 2.94 -57.73 23.16
CA THR A 128 3.07 -57.21 24.54
C THR A 128 2.97 -55.70 24.51
N ALA A 129 1.90 -55.20 25.11
CA ALA A 129 1.65 -53.79 25.33
C ALA A 129 2.73 -53.17 26.23
N VAL A 130 3.29 -52.04 25.79
CA VAL A 130 3.79 -50.98 26.67
C VAL A 130 3.36 -49.66 26.03
N ALA A 131 2.58 -48.89 26.78
CA ALA A 131 2.08 -47.58 26.40
C ALA A 131 3.22 -46.54 26.39
N ALA A 132 3.27 -45.71 25.36
CA ALA A 132 3.82 -44.37 25.40
C ALA A 132 3.08 -43.50 24.38
N ASP A 133 2.71 -42.30 24.80
CA ASP A 133 1.97 -41.24 24.10
C ASP A 133 2.04 -41.31 22.57
N THR A 134 1.00 -41.91 21.99
CA THR A 134 0.57 -41.71 20.61
C THR A 134 -0.75 -40.95 20.74
N PRO A 135 -1.10 -39.98 19.86
CA PRO A 135 -2.30 -39.15 20.01
C PRO A 135 -3.49 -40.05 20.31
N SER A 136 -4.32 -39.65 21.28
CA SER A 136 -5.43 -40.48 21.76
C SER A 136 -6.14 -41.10 20.55
N ALA A 137 -6.31 -42.42 20.53
CA ALA A 137 -6.94 -43.12 19.39
C ALA A 137 -8.22 -42.42 18.84
N PRO A 138 -9.02 -41.70 19.67
CA PRO A 138 -10.10 -40.83 19.18
C PRO A 138 -9.70 -39.69 18.23
N HIS A 139 -8.55 -39.02 18.43
CA HIS A 139 -8.10 -37.91 17.58
C HIS A 139 -7.69 -38.41 16.21
N ARG A 140 -6.93 -39.51 16.14
CA ARG A 140 -6.52 -40.13 14.86
C ARG A 140 -7.72 -40.58 14.04
N ALA A 141 -8.69 -41.24 14.67
CA ALA A 141 -9.92 -41.66 13.98
C ALA A 141 -10.71 -40.47 13.42
N THR A 142 -10.78 -39.37 14.18
CA THR A 142 -11.46 -38.14 13.75
C THR A 142 -10.72 -37.47 12.59
N LEU A 143 -9.37 -37.45 12.61
CA LEU A 143 -8.56 -36.90 11.51
C LEU A 143 -8.72 -37.70 10.22
N ARG A 144 -8.63 -39.02 10.31
CA ARG A 144 -8.86 -39.92 9.16
C ARG A 144 -10.23 -39.69 8.55
N ARG A 145 -11.27 -39.58 9.37
CA ARG A 145 -12.64 -39.27 8.91
C ARG A 145 -12.71 -37.94 8.17
N ILE A 146 -12.15 -36.86 8.73
CA ILE A 146 -12.17 -35.54 8.09
C ILE A 146 -11.39 -35.56 6.76
N TRP A 147 -10.25 -36.25 6.72
CA TRP A 147 -9.44 -36.43 5.51
C TRP A 147 -10.23 -37.14 4.40
N GLU A 148 -10.87 -38.27 4.73
CA GLU A 148 -11.72 -39.04 3.81
C GLU A 148 -12.98 -38.28 3.38
N GLU A 149 -13.58 -37.48 4.25
CA GLU A 149 -14.72 -36.62 3.90
C GLU A 149 -14.35 -35.53 2.88
N VAL A 150 -13.10 -35.08 2.88
CA VAL A 150 -12.61 -34.00 2.00
C VAL A 150 -12.07 -34.56 0.68
N LEU A 151 -11.32 -35.66 0.72
CA LEU A 151 -10.61 -36.21 -0.44
C LEU A 151 -11.30 -37.43 -1.06
N GLY A 152 -12.23 -38.05 -0.33
CA GLY A 152 -12.99 -39.22 -0.74
C GLY A 152 -12.62 -40.48 0.06
N PRO A 153 -13.49 -41.52 0.03
CA PRO A 153 -13.24 -42.78 0.73
C PRO A 153 -11.93 -43.46 0.30
N GLY A 154 -11.20 -44.03 1.25
CA GLY A 154 -9.93 -44.73 0.99
C GLY A 154 -8.69 -43.82 0.93
N SER A 155 -8.87 -42.49 0.88
CA SER A 155 -7.75 -41.54 0.83
C SER A 155 -6.87 -41.50 2.08
N ALA A 156 -7.30 -42.10 3.19
CA ALA A 156 -6.53 -42.23 4.43
C ALA A 156 -5.86 -43.61 4.61
N GLU A 157 -5.89 -44.48 3.59
CA GLU A 157 -5.24 -45.81 3.64
C GLU A 157 -3.71 -45.70 3.61
N ASP A 158 -3.18 -44.76 2.84
CA ASP A 158 -1.77 -44.38 2.80
C ASP A 158 -1.58 -43.03 3.50
N PRO A 159 -1.10 -42.99 4.76
CA PRO A 159 -0.93 -41.75 5.51
C PRO A 159 0.14 -40.81 4.94
N ASP A 160 1.06 -41.33 4.11
CA ASP A 160 2.16 -40.58 3.50
C ASP A 160 1.81 -40.08 2.08
N ALA A 161 0.62 -40.43 1.57
CA ALA A 161 0.14 -39.94 0.29
C ALA A 161 -0.04 -38.41 0.31
N ASP A 162 0.51 -37.75 -0.71
CA ASP A 162 0.44 -36.29 -0.86
C ASP A 162 -1.01 -35.83 -1.10
N PHE A 163 -1.43 -34.81 -0.36
CA PHE A 163 -2.76 -34.22 -0.42
C PHE A 163 -3.19 -33.86 -1.84
N ARG A 164 -2.29 -33.32 -2.68
CA ARG A 164 -2.60 -32.94 -4.07
C ARG A 164 -2.69 -34.16 -4.99
N ALA A 165 -1.83 -35.16 -4.77
CA ALA A 165 -1.90 -36.42 -5.50
C ALA A 165 -3.24 -37.13 -5.28
N LEU A 166 -3.83 -36.96 -4.08
CA LEU A 166 -5.19 -37.42 -3.75
C LEU A 166 -6.31 -36.49 -4.30
N GLY A 167 -5.99 -35.56 -5.20
CA GLY A 167 -6.93 -34.60 -5.78
C GLY A 167 -7.26 -33.42 -4.86
N GLY A 168 -6.41 -33.13 -3.88
CA GLY A 168 -6.55 -31.98 -3.00
C GLY A 168 -6.18 -30.67 -3.69
N GLU A 169 -7.15 -29.75 -3.76
CA GLU A 169 -6.96 -28.39 -4.29
C GLU A 169 -7.18 -27.32 -3.19
N SER A 170 -6.96 -26.03 -3.47
CA SER A 170 -7.11 -24.95 -2.47
C SER A 170 -8.50 -24.91 -1.83
N LEU A 171 -9.57 -25.27 -2.56
CA LEU A 171 -10.93 -25.33 -2.01
C LEU A 171 -11.12 -26.50 -1.04
N ARG A 172 -10.59 -27.69 -1.38
CA ARG A 172 -10.56 -28.84 -0.48
C ARG A 172 -9.67 -28.58 0.73
N SER A 173 -8.60 -27.81 0.57
CA SER A 173 -7.74 -27.37 1.67
C SER A 173 -8.51 -26.47 2.64
N LEU A 174 -9.25 -25.48 2.13
CA LEU A 174 -10.10 -24.62 2.97
C LEU A 174 -11.14 -25.44 3.75
N GLN A 175 -11.76 -26.42 3.08
CA GLN A 175 -12.70 -27.35 3.68
C GLN A 175 -12.07 -28.24 4.76
N LEU A 176 -10.83 -28.69 4.54
CA LEU A 176 -10.05 -29.42 5.53
C LEU A 176 -9.78 -28.55 6.76
N PHE A 177 -9.18 -27.36 6.59
CA PHE A 177 -8.88 -26.45 7.71
C PHE A 177 -10.13 -26.01 8.49
N SER A 178 -11.25 -25.77 7.81
CA SER A 178 -12.52 -25.43 8.48
C SER A 178 -13.02 -26.57 9.38
N ARG A 179 -12.97 -27.82 8.88
CA ARG A 179 -13.42 -28.98 9.66
C ARG A 179 -12.45 -29.33 10.79
N LEU A 180 -11.15 -29.08 10.60
CA LEU A 180 -10.15 -29.25 11.66
C LEU A 180 -10.37 -28.26 12.80
N ASP A 181 -10.61 -26.99 12.47
CA ASP A 181 -10.93 -25.94 13.45
C ASP A 181 -12.22 -26.29 14.23
N GLU A 182 -13.26 -26.77 13.54
CA GLU A 182 -14.52 -27.20 14.18
C GLU A 182 -14.35 -28.45 15.07
N ALA A 183 -13.57 -29.43 14.64
CA ALA A 183 -13.46 -30.73 15.33
C ALA A 183 -12.48 -30.70 16.51
N PHE A 184 -11.40 -29.91 16.41
CA PHE A 184 -10.31 -29.92 17.38
C PHE A 184 -10.11 -28.58 18.08
N GLY A 185 -10.73 -27.49 17.59
CA GLY A 185 -10.38 -26.13 18.03
C GLY A 185 -8.92 -25.75 17.74
N SER A 186 -8.23 -26.57 16.95
CA SER A 186 -6.81 -26.44 16.61
C SER A 186 -6.62 -25.39 15.53
N ARG A 187 -5.60 -24.54 15.68
CA ARG A 187 -5.29 -23.43 14.77
C ARG A 187 -4.22 -23.81 13.74
N VAL A 188 -4.31 -25.04 13.20
CA VAL A 188 -3.28 -25.64 12.33
C VAL A 188 -2.78 -24.63 11.32
N ASP A 189 -1.50 -24.29 11.42
CA ASP A 189 -0.85 -23.32 10.55
C ASP A 189 -0.75 -23.88 9.11
N PRO A 190 -1.37 -23.23 8.11
CA PRO A 190 -1.26 -23.65 6.72
C PRO A 190 0.19 -23.74 6.23
N ARG A 191 1.08 -22.89 6.75
CA ARG A 191 2.51 -22.90 6.40
C ARG A 191 3.18 -24.20 6.83
N ALA A 192 2.79 -24.73 7.99
CA ALA A 192 3.36 -25.95 8.53
C ALA A 192 2.81 -27.17 7.78
N PHE A 193 1.51 -27.16 7.45
CA PHE A 193 0.88 -28.22 6.65
C PHE A 193 1.49 -28.35 5.25
N TYR A 194 1.63 -27.26 4.50
CA TYR A 194 2.15 -27.34 3.13
C TYR A 194 3.64 -27.71 3.02
N ARG A 195 4.38 -27.82 4.14
CA ARG A 195 5.74 -28.42 4.15
C ARG A 195 5.72 -29.94 4.05
N ASN A 196 4.66 -30.57 4.58
CA ASN A 196 4.44 -32.01 4.51
C ASN A 196 2.92 -32.26 4.43
N PRO A 197 2.30 -32.06 3.26
CA PRO A 197 0.85 -32.06 3.10
C PRO A 197 0.32 -33.51 3.03
N THR A 198 0.57 -34.29 4.06
CA THR A 198 0.18 -35.70 4.19
C THR A 198 -0.69 -35.86 5.43
N LEU A 199 -1.45 -36.94 5.52
CA LEU A 199 -2.23 -37.24 6.72
C LEU A 199 -1.31 -37.45 7.92
N ALA A 200 -0.17 -38.14 7.73
CA ALA A 200 0.86 -38.30 8.75
C ALA A 200 1.46 -36.96 9.20
N GLY A 201 1.75 -36.06 8.26
CA GLY A 201 2.21 -34.70 8.54
C GLY A 201 1.19 -33.89 9.34
N LEU A 202 -0.09 -34.00 9.00
CA LEU A 202 -1.19 -33.34 9.72
C LEU A 202 -1.39 -33.89 11.14
N GLU A 203 -1.30 -35.22 11.32
CA GLU A 203 -1.34 -35.85 12.65
C GLU A 203 -0.23 -35.29 13.57
N ALA A 204 0.99 -35.17 13.04
CA ALA A 204 2.12 -34.62 13.78
C ALA A 204 1.94 -33.13 14.15
N LEU A 205 1.33 -32.32 13.29
CA LEU A 205 1.07 -30.91 13.57
C LEU A 205 0.05 -30.73 14.69
N ILE A 206 -1.01 -31.53 14.67
CA ILE A 206 -2.04 -31.48 15.70
C ILE A 206 -1.49 -31.98 17.03
N GLU A 207 -0.65 -33.00 17.02
CA GLU A 207 0.04 -33.47 18.23
C GLU A 207 0.96 -32.38 18.83
N ALA A 208 1.69 -31.66 17.97
CA ALA A 208 2.55 -30.56 18.40
C ALA A 208 1.75 -29.36 18.95
N GLU A 209 0.64 -28.96 18.32
CA GLU A 209 -0.19 -27.83 18.77
C GLU A 209 -0.88 -28.08 20.12
N HIS A 210 -1.26 -29.32 20.44
CA HIS A 210 -1.86 -29.65 21.74
C HIS A 210 -0.90 -29.48 22.93
N THR A 211 0.39 -29.20 22.67
CA THR A 211 1.40 -28.90 23.70
C THR A 211 1.82 -27.42 23.76
N ALA A 212 1.39 -26.59 22.81
CA ALA A 212 1.78 -25.18 22.72
C ALA A 212 0.55 -24.25 22.64
N SER A 213 0.42 -23.34 23.60
CA SER A 213 -0.50 -22.20 23.50
C SER A 213 0.02 -21.23 22.44
N ALA A 214 -0.72 -21.07 21.33
CA ALA A 214 -0.37 -20.14 20.26
C ALA A 214 -1.26 -18.89 20.28
N ASP A 215 -0.79 -17.87 21.02
CA ASP A 215 -1.11 -16.46 20.74
C ASP A 215 -0.29 -16.01 19.53
N GLU A 216 -0.77 -16.34 18.32
CA GLU A 216 -0.28 -15.68 17.11
C GLU A 216 -0.88 -14.26 17.07
N PRO A 217 -0.06 -13.20 17.07
CA PRO A 217 -0.58 -11.84 17.11
C PRO A 217 -1.36 -11.53 15.83
N ASP A 218 -2.46 -10.80 15.97
CA ASP A 218 -3.23 -10.30 14.83
C ASP A 218 -2.32 -9.53 13.86
N ILE A 219 -2.47 -9.83 12.58
CA ILE A 219 -1.78 -9.10 11.51
C ILE A 219 -2.67 -7.93 11.13
N TRP A 220 -2.55 -6.84 11.89
CA TRP A 220 -3.38 -5.65 11.72
C TRP A 220 -3.57 -5.27 10.24
N PRO A 221 -4.81 -5.00 9.79
CA PRO A 221 -6.08 -5.08 10.52
C PRO A 221 -6.78 -6.46 10.46
N LEU A 222 -6.15 -7.50 9.90
CA LEU A 222 -6.71 -8.85 9.84
C LEU A 222 -6.59 -9.56 11.18
N SER A 223 -7.65 -10.27 11.55
CA SER A 223 -7.56 -11.28 12.60
C SER A 223 -6.66 -12.43 12.18
N ALA A 224 -6.03 -13.12 13.14
CA ALA A 224 -5.22 -14.31 12.88
C ALA A 224 -5.99 -15.40 12.08
N ARG A 225 -7.32 -15.51 12.29
CA ARG A 225 -8.18 -16.44 11.53
C ARG A 225 -8.30 -16.04 10.05
N GLN A 226 -8.53 -14.76 9.76
CA GLN A 226 -8.61 -14.27 8.39
C GLN A 226 -7.28 -14.42 7.67
N HIS A 227 -6.17 -14.12 8.35
CA HIS A 227 -4.82 -14.32 7.82
C HIS A 227 -4.54 -15.79 7.46
N ARG A 228 -4.79 -16.73 8.38
CA ARG A 228 -4.65 -18.18 8.09
C ARG A 228 -5.52 -18.62 6.92
N SER A 229 -6.77 -18.17 6.87
CA SER A 229 -7.69 -18.56 5.79
C SER A 229 -7.21 -18.07 4.41
N LEU A 230 -6.55 -16.92 4.33
CA LEU A 230 -5.92 -16.44 3.10
C LEU A 230 -4.64 -17.22 2.77
N LEU A 231 -3.83 -17.56 3.78
CA LEU A 231 -2.60 -18.35 3.62
C LEU A 231 -2.86 -19.74 3.02
N VAL A 232 -4.00 -20.36 3.31
CA VAL A 232 -4.40 -21.64 2.68
C VAL A 232 -4.30 -21.56 1.15
N PHE A 233 -4.71 -20.44 0.57
CA PHE A 233 -4.60 -20.23 -0.86
C PHE A 233 -3.17 -19.88 -1.25
N THR A 234 -2.60 -18.82 -0.66
CA THR A 234 -1.34 -18.27 -1.16
C THR A 234 -0.16 -19.19 -0.93
N GLU A 235 -0.12 -20.04 0.11
CA GLU A 235 0.97 -21.02 0.29
C GLU A 235 0.99 -22.06 -0.83
N SER A 236 -0.17 -22.42 -1.38
CA SER A 236 -0.26 -23.39 -2.48
C SER A 236 0.23 -22.83 -3.83
N TRP A 237 0.29 -21.50 -3.99
CA TRP A 237 0.64 -20.84 -5.24
C TRP A 237 2.17 -20.86 -5.47
N PRO A 238 2.65 -21.18 -6.69
CA PRO A 238 4.05 -21.07 -7.02
C PRO A 238 4.47 -19.59 -7.05
N GLY A 239 5.76 -19.31 -6.88
CA GLY A 239 6.30 -17.95 -6.88
C GLY A 239 6.94 -17.56 -5.55
N ARG A 240 7.57 -16.37 -5.53
CA ARG A 240 8.35 -15.90 -4.38
C ARG A 240 7.46 -15.21 -3.35
N ARG A 241 7.67 -15.49 -2.06
CA ARG A 241 7.07 -14.70 -0.97
C ARG A 241 8.03 -13.57 -0.62
N VAL A 242 7.56 -12.33 -0.75
CA VAL A 242 8.38 -11.12 -0.57
C VAL A 242 8.06 -10.35 0.70
N THR A 243 6.90 -10.62 1.32
CA THR A 243 6.48 -10.07 2.61
C THR A 243 6.55 -11.13 3.71
N LYS A 244 6.67 -10.68 4.97
CA LYS A 244 6.72 -11.57 6.14
C LYS A 244 5.42 -12.33 6.37
N ASP A 245 4.28 -11.72 6.05
CA ASP A 245 2.97 -12.35 6.22
C ASP A 245 2.60 -13.35 5.12
N ARG A 246 3.41 -13.39 4.03
CA ARG A 246 3.32 -14.34 2.91
C ARG A 246 1.98 -14.32 2.16
N LEU A 247 1.21 -13.24 2.30
CA LEU A 247 -0.02 -13.04 1.52
C LEU A 247 0.26 -12.59 0.08
N VAL A 248 1.48 -12.09 -0.19
CA VAL A 248 1.92 -11.66 -1.53
C VAL A 248 2.73 -12.75 -2.22
N VAL A 249 2.30 -13.14 -3.41
CA VAL A 249 2.98 -14.12 -4.28
C VAL A 249 3.53 -13.41 -5.49
N SER A 250 4.84 -13.44 -5.68
CA SER A 250 5.53 -12.60 -6.65
C SER A 250 6.18 -13.40 -7.76
N PHE A 251 6.09 -12.87 -8.98
CA PHE A 251 6.73 -13.36 -10.19
C PHE A 251 7.59 -12.26 -10.80
N ASN A 252 8.60 -12.66 -11.59
CA ASN A 252 9.49 -11.73 -12.31
C ASN A 252 10.15 -10.68 -11.39
N THR A 253 10.55 -11.07 -10.16
CA THR A 253 11.02 -10.11 -9.14
C THR A 253 12.35 -9.43 -9.48
N ASP A 254 13.08 -9.95 -10.47
CA ASP A 254 14.34 -9.38 -10.95
C ASP A 254 14.13 -8.40 -12.12
N GLY A 255 12.87 -8.24 -12.58
CA GLY A 255 12.49 -7.30 -13.63
C GLY A 255 12.67 -5.85 -13.19
N ARG A 256 12.87 -4.96 -14.18
CA ARG A 256 13.22 -3.55 -13.92
C ARG A 256 12.07 -2.57 -14.13
N ARG A 257 10.95 -3.02 -14.69
CA ARG A 257 9.76 -2.18 -14.88
C ARG A 257 9.05 -1.92 -13.56
N VAL A 258 8.21 -0.88 -13.55
CA VAL A 258 7.35 -0.56 -12.41
C VAL A 258 6.43 -1.76 -12.13
N PRO A 259 6.38 -2.29 -10.89
CA PRO A 259 5.62 -3.48 -10.57
C PRO A 259 4.11 -3.32 -10.79
N ILE A 260 3.46 -4.41 -11.20
CA ILE A 260 1.99 -4.51 -11.24
C ILE A 260 1.52 -5.29 -10.02
N PHE A 261 0.65 -4.66 -9.22
CA PHE A 261 0.01 -5.27 -8.07
C PHE A 261 -1.37 -5.80 -8.50
N PHE A 262 -1.48 -7.12 -8.63
CA PHE A 262 -2.64 -7.77 -9.22
C PHE A 262 -3.45 -8.53 -8.16
N VAL A 263 -4.72 -8.19 -8.00
CA VAL A 263 -5.65 -8.89 -7.10
C VAL A 263 -6.47 -9.90 -7.91
N GLY A 264 -6.07 -11.17 -7.84
CA GLY A 264 -6.66 -12.29 -8.57
C GLY A 264 -7.60 -13.17 -7.74
N GLN A 265 -8.41 -13.97 -8.42
CA GLN A 265 -9.22 -15.01 -7.80
C GLN A 265 -8.42 -16.27 -7.51
N VAL A 266 -7.54 -16.64 -8.44
CA VAL A 266 -6.85 -17.94 -8.45
C VAL A 266 -5.42 -17.77 -8.93
N GLU A 267 -4.62 -18.81 -8.70
CA GLU A 267 -3.18 -18.82 -8.95
C GLU A 267 -2.83 -18.52 -10.42
N PHE A 268 -3.47 -19.23 -11.36
CA PHE A 268 -3.10 -19.15 -12.77
C PHE A 268 -3.31 -17.76 -13.36
N GLU A 269 -4.29 -16.99 -12.87
CA GLU A 269 -4.52 -15.61 -13.31
C GLU A 269 -3.27 -14.75 -13.07
N VAL A 270 -2.61 -14.92 -11.93
CA VAL A 270 -1.38 -14.17 -11.59
C VAL A 270 -0.20 -14.71 -12.38
N ARG A 271 0.00 -16.04 -12.37
CA ARG A 271 1.14 -16.70 -12.99
C ARG A 271 1.17 -16.49 -14.50
N ASP A 272 0.05 -16.73 -15.17
CA ASP A 272 -0.01 -16.69 -16.63
C ASP A 272 0.02 -15.24 -17.12
N LEU A 273 -0.60 -14.29 -16.40
CA LEU A 273 -0.42 -12.86 -16.67
C LEU A 273 1.05 -12.45 -16.54
N ALA A 274 1.75 -12.86 -15.48
CA ALA A 274 3.17 -12.56 -15.30
C ALA A 274 4.05 -13.19 -16.38
N ARG A 275 3.72 -14.41 -16.84
CA ARG A 275 4.42 -15.08 -17.95
C ARG A 275 4.30 -14.26 -19.23
N GLU A 276 3.07 -13.88 -19.60
CA GLU A 276 2.78 -13.16 -20.85
C GLU A 276 3.30 -11.71 -20.85
N LEU A 277 3.36 -11.06 -19.69
CA LEU A 277 3.97 -9.72 -19.54
C LEU A 277 5.51 -9.75 -19.72
N GLY A 278 6.12 -10.93 -19.64
CA GLY A 278 7.56 -11.13 -19.79
C GLY A 278 8.35 -10.89 -18.50
N SER A 279 9.56 -11.45 -18.45
CA SER A 279 10.41 -11.50 -17.24
C SER A 279 10.90 -10.15 -16.71
N ASP A 280 10.80 -9.08 -17.51
CA ASP A 280 11.19 -7.72 -17.10
C ASP A 280 10.06 -6.95 -16.39
N GLN A 281 8.85 -7.51 -16.33
CA GLN A 281 7.69 -6.91 -15.67
C GLN A 281 7.40 -7.63 -14.34
N PRO A 282 7.77 -7.07 -13.18
CA PRO A 282 7.42 -7.64 -11.89
C PRO A 282 5.90 -7.64 -11.69
N VAL A 283 5.38 -8.75 -11.16
CA VAL A 283 3.96 -8.91 -10.83
C VAL A 283 3.84 -9.47 -9.41
N HIS A 284 3.12 -8.73 -8.56
CA HIS A 284 2.82 -9.12 -7.18
C HIS A 284 1.34 -9.45 -7.06
N GLY A 285 1.04 -10.74 -6.86
CA GLY A 285 -0.29 -11.29 -6.75
C GLY A 285 -0.82 -11.25 -5.32
N PHE A 286 -2.07 -10.81 -5.20
CA PHE A 286 -2.89 -10.89 -3.98
C PHE A 286 -4.14 -11.73 -4.26
N ARG A 287 -4.66 -12.36 -3.21
CA ARG A 287 -5.93 -13.10 -3.29
C ARG A 287 -7.11 -12.16 -3.05
N SER A 288 -8.15 -12.24 -3.88
CA SER A 288 -9.36 -11.39 -3.75
C SER A 288 -10.20 -11.58 -2.46
N GLY A 289 -9.87 -12.56 -1.63
CA GLY A 289 -10.65 -12.95 -0.45
C GLY A 289 -11.96 -13.69 -0.77
N TYR A 290 -12.26 -13.99 -2.05
CA TYR A 290 -13.48 -14.73 -2.40
C TYR A 290 -13.56 -16.08 -1.67
N MET A 291 -14.67 -16.34 -0.99
CA MET A 291 -14.93 -17.49 -0.08
C MET A 291 -14.21 -17.46 1.27
N VAL A 292 -13.35 -16.46 1.52
CA VAL A 292 -12.61 -16.29 2.78
C VAL A 292 -13.14 -15.09 3.56
N THR A 293 -13.39 -13.98 2.89
CA THR A 293 -13.94 -12.75 3.45
C THR A 293 -15.34 -12.53 2.90
N SER A 294 -16.21 -11.89 3.69
CA SER A 294 -17.50 -11.47 3.16
C SER A 294 -17.29 -10.32 2.17
N ARG A 295 -18.32 -10.06 1.34
CA ARG A 295 -18.33 -8.91 0.43
C ARG A 295 -18.84 -7.63 1.09
N ARG A 296 -18.94 -7.60 2.42
CA ARG A 296 -19.29 -6.40 3.18
C ARG A 296 -18.17 -5.37 3.03
N GLU A 297 -18.58 -4.12 3.04
CA GLU A 297 -17.70 -2.96 2.92
C GLU A 297 -16.52 -3.02 3.90
N GLU A 298 -16.81 -3.29 5.18
CA GLU A 298 -15.83 -3.39 6.26
C GLU A 298 -14.74 -4.43 6.00
N ASP A 299 -15.11 -5.60 5.47
CA ASP A 299 -14.16 -6.69 5.17
C ASP A 299 -13.28 -6.35 3.97
N ILE A 300 -13.85 -5.71 2.95
CA ILE A 300 -13.09 -5.23 1.78
C ILE A 300 -12.09 -4.16 2.21
N GLN A 301 -12.51 -3.20 3.05
CA GLN A 301 -11.61 -2.17 3.59
C GLN A 301 -10.49 -2.79 4.43
N THR A 302 -10.80 -3.76 5.29
CA THR A 302 -9.82 -4.46 6.11
C THR A 302 -8.77 -5.17 5.23
N LEU A 303 -9.22 -5.91 4.23
CA LEU A 303 -8.33 -6.61 3.30
C LEU A 303 -7.48 -5.64 2.47
N ALA A 304 -8.11 -4.58 1.93
CA ALA A 304 -7.43 -3.57 1.13
C ALA A 304 -6.40 -2.78 1.94
N LEU A 305 -6.68 -2.45 3.20
CA LEU A 305 -5.72 -1.81 4.11
C LEU A 305 -4.50 -2.70 4.35
N ARG A 306 -4.72 -4.01 4.56
CA ARG A 306 -3.61 -4.95 4.71
C ARG A 306 -2.75 -5.00 3.44
N TYR A 307 -3.38 -5.22 2.29
CA TYR A 307 -2.65 -5.32 1.02
C TYR A 307 -1.98 -4.01 0.61
N ALA A 308 -2.53 -2.86 0.96
CA ALA A 308 -1.86 -1.58 0.77
C ALA A 308 -0.59 -1.45 1.64
N ALA A 309 -0.61 -2.00 2.87
CA ALA A 309 0.57 -2.06 3.72
C ALA A 309 1.64 -3.02 3.15
N ASP A 310 1.24 -4.19 2.64
CA ASP A 310 2.15 -5.13 1.98
C ASP A 310 2.75 -4.54 0.71
N LEU A 311 1.92 -3.86 -0.10
CA LEU A 311 2.38 -3.10 -1.27
C LEU A 311 3.42 -2.05 -0.88
N GLN A 312 3.19 -1.31 0.20
CA GLN A 312 4.12 -0.30 0.71
C GLN A 312 5.44 -0.92 1.20
N GLU A 313 5.44 -2.13 1.78
CA GLU A 313 6.66 -2.85 2.17
C GLU A 313 7.48 -3.28 0.95
N VAL A 314 6.80 -3.77 -0.10
CA VAL A 314 7.43 -4.24 -1.34
C VAL A 314 7.91 -3.08 -2.22
N TRP A 315 7.15 -1.99 -2.27
CA TRP A 315 7.37 -0.83 -3.14
C TRP A 315 7.14 0.48 -2.38
N PRO A 316 8.12 0.90 -1.56
CA PRO A 316 7.96 2.02 -0.65
C PRO A 316 7.82 3.36 -1.38
N ASP A 317 8.49 3.52 -2.51
CA ASP A 317 8.55 4.76 -3.29
C ASP A 317 8.20 4.49 -4.76
N GLY A 318 7.73 5.52 -5.46
CA GLY A 318 7.51 5.47 -6.91
C GLY A 318 6.05 5.22 -7.33
N PRO A 319 5.80 5.21 -8.66
CA PRO A 319 4.46 5.04 -9.21
C PRO A 319 3.91 3.63 -8.94
N ILE A 320 2.60 3.53 -8.80
CA ILE A 320 1.89 2.28 -8.47
C ILE A 320 0.92 1.94 -9.59
N LEU A 321 0.98 0.70 -10.05
CA LEU A 321 0.06 0.11 -11.01
C LEU A 321 -0.73 -0.99 -10.30
N ILE A 322 -2.05 -0.85 -10.22
CA ILE A 322 -2.93 -1.82 -9.55
C ILE A 322 -3.87 -2.41 -10.58
N ALA A 323 -4.07 -3.71 -10.54
CA ALA A 323 -5.03 -4.42 -11.36
C ALA A 323 -5.86 -5.37 -10.51
N GLY A 324 -7.12 -5.60 -10.86
CA GLY A 324 -7.99 -6.52 -10.13
C GLY A 324 -9.01 -7.20 -11.03
N ALA A 325 -9.12 -8.52 -10.91
CA ALA A 325 -10.07 -9.33 -11.67
C ALA A 325 -11.29 -9.72 -10.84
N CYS A 326 -12.49 -9.59 -11.41
CA CYS A 326 -13.75 -9.92 -10.75
C CYS A 326 -13.84 -9.24 -9.34
N GLN A 327 -14.10 -9.98 -8.26
CA GLN A 327 -14.10 -9.45 -6.88
C GLN A 327 -12.79 -8.74 -6.51
N GLY A 328 -11.68 -9.16 -7.11
CA GLY A 328 -10.38 -8.51 -6.93
C GLY A 328 -10.38 -7.05 -7.36
N GLY A 329 -11.24 -6.67 -8.32
CA GLY A 329 -11.45 -5.27 -8.71
C GLY A 329 -11.96 -4.38 -7.57
N ILE A 330 -12.81 -4.89 -6.67
CA ILE A 330 -13.29 -4.12 -5.50
C ILE A 330 -12.13 -3.85 -4.54
N VAL A 331 -11.36 -4.89 -4.24
CA VAL A 331 -10.22 -4.82 -3.31
C VAL A 331 -9.13 -3.93 -3.92
N ALA A 332 -8.82 -4.09 -5.20
CA ALA A 332 -7.88 -3.26 -5.95
C ALA A 332 -8.28 -1.77 -5.93
N GLN A 333 -9.56 -1.47 -6.15
CA GLN A 333 -10.06 -0.11 -6.06
C GLN A 333 -9.94 0.46 -4.64
N ALA A 334 -10.31 -0.30 -3.62
CA ALA A 334 -10.15 0.11 -2.22
C ALA A 334 -8.66 0.31 -1.83
N MET A 335 -7.76 -0.54 -2.32
CA MET A 335 -6.31 -0.37 -2.16
C MET A 335 -5.85 0.94 -2.80
N ALA A 336 -6.26 1.20 -4.04
CA ALA A 336 -5.95 2.43 -4.76
C ALA A 336 -6.45 3.67 -4.00
N GLU A 337 -7.69 3.63 -3.48
CA GLU A 337 -8.25 4.68 -2.63
C GLU A 337 -7.37 4.91 -1.39
N HIS A 338 -7.02 3.87 -0.63
CA HIS A 338 -6.17 4.01 0.56
C HIS A 338 -4.77 4.56 0.28
N LEU A 339 -4.21 4.25 -0.89
CA LEU A 339 -2.89 4.72 -1.32
C LEU A 339 -2.96 6.17 -1.78
N LEU A 340 -3.98 6.55 -2.56
CA LEU A 340 -4.24 7.94 -2.93
C LEU A 340 -4.45 8.84 -1.70
N HIS A 341 -5.24 8.40 -0.72
CA HIS A 341 -5.45 9.17 0.53
C HIS A 341 -4.16 9.33 1.35
N ARG A 342 -3.15 8.48 1.11
CA ARG A 342 -1.80 8.61 1.71
C ARG A 342 -0.84 9.41 0.82
N GLY A 343 -1.34 10.01 -0.26
CA GLY A 343 -0.55 10.77 -1.22
C GLY A 343 0.43 9.93 -2.04
N ARG A 344 0.18 8.62 -2.19
CA ARG A 344 0.96 7.74 -3.09
C ARG A 344 0.47 7.89 -4.53
N ASP A 345 1.39 7.71 -5.47
CA ASP A 345 1.13 7.90 -6.90
C ASP A 345 0.51 6.66 -7.57
N VAL A 346 -0.81 6.51 -7.46
CA VAL A 346 -1.52 5.43 -8.17
C VAL A 346 -1.78 5.84 -9.63
N ARG A 347 -0.91 5.38 -10.54
CA ARG A 347 -0.91 5.75 -11.96
C ARG A 347 -1.99 5.08 -12.78
N LEU A 348 -2.34 3.85 -12.41
CA LEU A 348 -3.37 3.08 -13.10
C LEU A 348 -4.09 2.16 -12.11
N LEU A 349 -5.42 2.16 -12.21
CA LEU A 349 -6.27 1.10 -11.68
C LEU A 349 -6.93 0.35 -12.85
N ALA A 350 -6.51 -0.87 -13.12
CA ALA A 350 -7.12 -1.73 -14.13
C ALA A 350 -8.17 -2.65 -13.50
N LEU A 351 -9.42 -2.54 -13.96
CA LEU A 351 -10.54 -3.36 -13.52
C LEU A 351 -10.90 -4.34 -14.64
N MET A 352 -10.75 -5.63 -14.34
CA MET A 352 -10.90 -6.71 -15.32
C MET A 352 -12.15 -7.54 -15.03
N GLU A 353 -13.01 -7.75 -16.03
CA GLU A 353 -14.25 -8.52 -15.89
C GLU A 353 -15.14 -8.04 -14.72
N TRP A 354 -15.20 -6.73 -14.48
CA TRP A 354 -15.86 -6.17 -13.31
C TRP A 354 -16.87 -5.08 -13.66
N GLY A 355 -18.03 -5.11 -13.00
CA GLY A 355 -19.11 -4.15 -13.26
C GLY A 355 -20.02 -3.79 -12.09
N PHE A 356 -19.91 -4.39 -10.90
CA PHE A 356 -20.89 -4.21 -9.81
C PHE A 356 -20.31 -3.43 -8.62
N ASN A 357 -21.17 -2.68 -7.89
CA ASN A 357 -20.81 -1.95 -6.66
C ASN A 357 -19.55 -1.07 -6.75
N LEU A 358 -19.32 -0.48 -7.93
CA LEU A 358 -18.17 0.37 -8.21
C LEU A 358 -18.27 1.65 -7.39
N ARG A 359 -17.17 2.17 -6.87
CA ARG A 359 -17.10 3.47 -6.20
C ARG A 359 -16.58 4.54 -7.15
N SER A 360 -16.77 5.81 -6.82
CA SER A 360 -16.10 6.87 -7.57
C SER A 360 -14.61 6.82 -7.26
N TYR A 361 -13.77 7.00 -8.28
CA TYR A 361 -12.33 6.98 -8.12
C TYR A 361 -11.70 8.10 -8.95
N PRO A 362 -11.00 9.06 -8.34
CA PRO A 362 -10.53 10.26 -9.04
C PRO A 362 -9.34 10.00 -9.97
N GLY A 363 -8.68 8.83 -9.85
CA GLY A 363 -7.53 8.49 -10.69
C GLY A 363 -7.90 7.90 -12.05
N ARG A 364 -6.88 7.41 -12.76
CA ARG A 364 -7.02 6.77 -14.07
C ARG A 364 -7.48 5.32 -13.95
N VAL A 365 -8.50 4.95 -14.72
CA VAL A 365 -9.08 3.62 -14.75
C VAL A 365 -9.00 3.02 -16.15
N LEU A 366 -8.54 1.77 -16.23
CA LEU A 366 -8.74 0.92 -17.40
C LEU A 366 -9.86 -0.07 -17.10
N LEU A 367 -10.87 -0.14 -17.95
CA LEU A 367 -11.88 -1.20 -17.95
C LEU A 367 -11.51 -2.23 -19.02
N LEU A 368 -11.08 -3.42 -18.61
CA LEU A 368 -10.75 -4.52 -19.53
C LEU A 368 -11.84 -5.61 -19.41
N TYR A 369 -12.47 -5.96 -20.52
CA TYR A 369 -13.60 -6.89 -20.50
C TYR A 369 -13.72 -7.66 -21.82
N GLY A 370 -14.33 -8.84 -21.78
CA GLY A 370 -14.68 -9.60 -22.98
C GLY A 370 -15.82 -8.94 -23.74
N GLN A 371 -15.65 -8.74 -25.04
CA GLN A 371 -16.62 -8.06 -25.90
C GLN A 371 -18.01 -8.74 -25.89
N GLU A 372 -18.02 -10.07 -25.77
CA GLU A 372 -19.23 -10.90 -25.73
C GLU A 372 -19.80 -11.10 -24.33
N SER A 373 -19.13 -10.55 -23.31
CA SER A 373 -19.61 -10.63 -21.93
C SER A 373 -20.92 -9.87 -21.77
N ARG A 374 -21.99 -10.61 -21.49
CA ARG A 374 -23.30 -10.03 -21.13
C ARG A 374 -23.38 -9.56 -19.69
N PHE A 375 -22.42 -9.96 -18.84
CA PHE A 375 -22.45 -9.75 -17.40
C PHE A 375 -21.50 -8.62 -16.96
N SER A 376 -20.29 -8.60 -17.49
CA SER A 376 -19.22 -7.66 -17.08
C SER A 376 -19.01 -6.51 -18.06
N SER A 377 -19.66 -6.49 -19.23
CA SER A 377 -19.47 -5.41 -20.21
C SER A 377 -19.92 -4.06 -19.62
N PRO A 378 -19.00 -3.10 -19.45
CA PRO A 378 -19.33 -1.80 -18.88
C PRO A 378 -20.22 -0.96 -19.81
N TYR A 379 -20.22 -1.25 -21.10
CA TYR A 379 -20.99 -0.53 -22.12
C TYR A 379 -22.43 -1.03 -22.30
N ARG A 380 -22.79 -2.17 -21.70
CA ARG A 380 -24.18 -2.66 -21.70
C ARG A 380 -24.97 -2.22 -20.46
N ARG A 381 -24.31 -1.55 -19.50
CA ARG A 381 -24.87 -1.22 -18.19
C ARG A 381 -25.66 0.09 -18.16
N PHE A 382 -25.29 1.03 -19.02
CA PHE A 382 -25.87 2.36 -19.07
C PHE A 382 -26.37 2.65 -20.49
N SER A 383 -27.38 3.50 -20.59
CA SER A 383 -27.81 4.04 -21.89
C SER A 383 -26.77 4.99 -22.50
N GLU A 384 -25.99 5.69 -21.67
CA GLU A 384 -24.88 6.55 -22.06
C GLU A 384 -23.61 6.20 -21.25
N PRO A 385 -22.92 5.09 -21.59
CA PRO A 385 -21.79 4.58 -20.81
C PRO A 385 -20.67 5.60 -20.62
N ASP A 386 -20.26 6.30 -21.69
CA ASP A 386 -19.14 7.25 -21.60
C ASP A 386 -19.42 8.40 -20.63
N ARG A 387 -20.66 8.89 -20.56
CA ARG A 387 -21.08 9.90 -19.58
C ARG A 387 -21.13 9.35 -18.16
N ALA A 388 -21.60 8.11 -18.00
CA ALA A 388 -21.65 7.46 -16.69
C ALA A 388 -20.24 7.22 -16.14
N TRP A 389 -19.32 6.75 -16.99
CA TRP A 389 -17.96 6.43 -16.59
C TRP A 389 -17.10 7.68 -16.36
N SER A 390 -17.16 8.68 -17.25
CA SER A 390 -16.45 9.95 -17.06
C SER A 390 -16.91 10.75 -15.83
N ARG A 391 -18.16 10.53 -15.35
CA ARG A 391 -18.62 11.11 -14.09
C ARG A 391 -18.15 10.32 -12.87
N ARG A 392 -17.85 9.03 -13.02
CA ARG A 392 -17.45 8.14 -11.93
C ARG A 392 -15.93 8.10 -11.72
N TYR A 393 -15.19 8.24 -12.81
CA TYR A 393 -13.74 8.13 -12.83
C TYR A 393 -13.11 9.40 -13.37
N GLY A 394 -11.98 9.82 -12.80
CA GLY A 394 -11.29 11.03 -13.26
C GLY A 394 -10.82 10.90 -14.70
N GLU A 395 -10.23 9.74 -15.03
CA GLU A 395 -9.97 9.35 -16.41
C GLU A 395 -10.36 7.89 -16.60
N VAL A 396 -11.05 7.56 -17.69
CA VAL A 396 -11.46 6.19 -18.00
C VAL A 396 -11.11 5.85 -19.44
N SER A 397 -10.50 4.69 -19.60
CA SER A 397 -10.32 4.01 -20.89
C SER A 397 -10.94 2.62 -20.80
N ALA A 398 -11.34 2.08 -21.93
CA ALA A 398 -11.95 0.76 -21.96
C ALA A 398 -11.46 -0.02 -23.16
N VAL A 399 -11.11 -1.28 -22.93
CA VAL A 399 -10.63 -2.21 -23.94
C VAL A 399 -11.52 -3.45 -23.90
N ALA A 400 -12.16 -3.74 -25.02
CA ALA A 400 -12.92 -4.96 -25.22
C ALA A 400 -12.01 -6.00 -25.89
N LEU A 401 -11.85 -7.18 -25.29
CA LEU A 401 -11.19 -8.29 -25.96
C LEU A 401 -12.17 -8.97 -26.93
N PRO A 402 -11.86 -9.02 -28.24
CA PRO A 402 -12.73 -9.64 -29.22
C PRO A 402 -13.00 -11.11 -28.91
N ASP A 403 -14.22 -11.54 -29.16
CA ASP A 403 -14.72 -12.92 -28.99
C ASP A 403 -14.68 -13.50 -27.56
N ALA A 404 -14.07 -12.79 -26.60
CA ALA A 404 -14.00 -13.23 -25.21
C ALA A 404 -15.35 -13.04 -24.50
N ALA A 405 -15.78 -14.09 -23.80
CA ALA A 405 -16.93 -14.06 -22.91
C ALA A 405 -16.50 -13.77 -21.45
N TYR A 406 -17.48 -13.75 -20.55
CA TYR A 406 -17.25 -13.52 -19.12
C TYR A 406 -16.31 -14.59 -18.54
N ARG A 407 -15.26 -14.14 -17.82
CA ARG A 407 -14.20 -14.96 -17.17
C ARG A 407 -13.16 -15.59 -18.10
N GLU A 408 -13.17 -15.28 -19.39
CA GLU A 408 -12.21 -15.88 -20.34
C GLU A 408 -10.90 -15.08 -20.48
N LEU A 409 -10.77 -13.88 -19.89
CA LEU A 409 -9.58 -13.03 -20.08
C LEU A 409 -8.24 -13.72 -19.74
N PHE A 410 -8.26 -14.70 -18.84
CA PHE A 410 -7.08 -15.43 -18.40
C PHE A 410 -6.98 -16.84 -18.99
N ASP A 411 -7.92 -17.22 -19.86
CA ASP A 411 -7.82 -18.47 -20.61
C ASP A 411 -6.67 -18.36 -21.60
N ALA A 412 -6.07 -19.52 -21.93
CA ALA A 412 -4.90 -19.59 -22.82
C ALA A 412 -5.11 -18.86 -24.17
N LYS A 413 -6.36 -18.80 -24.66
CA LYS A 413 -6.71 -18.10 -25.89
C LYS A 413 -6.57 -16.56 -25.79
N TYR A 414 -6.81 -15.97 -24.62
CA TYR A 414 -6.95 -14.52 -24.46
C TYR A 414 -5.89 -13.90 -23.54
N VAL A 415 -5.22 -14.68 -22.69
CA VAL A 415 -4.27 -14.18 -21.69
C VAL A 415 -3.14 -13.33 -22.29
N THR A 416 -2.63 -13.69 -23.48
CA THR A 416 -1.63 -12.88 -24.21
C THR A 416 -2.19 -11.50 -24.58
N SER A 417 -3.41 -11.43 -25.10
CA SER A 417 -4.07 -10.17 -25.46
C SER A 417 -4.44 -9.33 -24.23
N THR A 418 -4.84 -9.98 -23.14
CA THR A 418 -5.05 -9.36 -21.81
C THR A 418 -3.77 -8.71 -21.32
N ALA A 419 -2.66 -9.44 -21.33
CA ALA A 419 -1.35 -8.96 -20.89
C ALA A 419 -0.86 -7.79 -21.75
N ALA A 420 -0.99 -7.88 -23.09
CA ALA A 420 -0.62 -6.80 -24.00
C ALA A 420 -1.43 -5.52 -23.73
N SER A 421 -2.75 -5.65 -23.59
CA SER A 421 -3.64 -4.51 -23.31
C SER A 421 -3.32 -3.85 -21.96
N LEU A 422 -3.01 -4.65 -20.94
CA LEU A 422 -2.57 -4.13 -19.64
C LEU A 422 -1.22 -3.43 -19.74
N ALA A 423 -0.24 -4.04 -20.42
CA ALA A 423 1.09 -3.47 -20.58
C ALA A 423 1.06 -2.11 -21.30
N ASP A 424 0.27 -2.00 -22.37
CA ASP A 424 0.09 -0.75 -23.12
C ASP A 424 -0.53 0.34 -22.23
N ALA A 425 -1.56 0.00 -21.46
CA ALA A 425 -2.19 0.94 -20.53
C ALA A 425 -1.23 1.37 -19.41
N CYS A 426 -0.43 0.44 -18.87
CA CYS A 426 0.61 0.74 -17.89
C CYS A 426 1.65 1.72 -18.47
N ALA A 427 2.15 1.46 -19.68
CA ALA A 427 3.10 2.34 -20.35
C ALA A 427 2.53 3.75 -20.59
N GLN A 428 1.29 3.84 -21.07
CA GLN A 428 0.60 5.11 -21.28
C GLN A 428 0.37 5.87 -19.96
N ALA A 429 0.01 5.17 -18.89
CA ALA A 429 -0.19 5.77 -17.58
C ALA A 429 1.12 6.30 -16.97
N LEU A 430 2.22 5.58 -17.13
CA LEU A 430 3.54 5.97 -16.63
C LEU A 430 4.16 7.14 -17.41
N ALA A 431 3.90 7.22 -18.73
CA ALA A 431 4.41 8.28 -19.59
C ALA A 431 3.81 9.67 -19.26
N ARG A 432 2.65 9.70 -18.61
CA ARG A 432 1.97 10.93 -18.22
C ARG A 432 2.34 11.33 -16.80
N PRO A 433 2.42 12.63 -16.47
CA PRO A 433 2.63 13.08 -15.10
C PRO A 433 1.54 12.58 -14.14
N PRO A 434 1.82 12.53 -12.83
CA PRO A 434 0.80 12.26 -11.83
C PRO A 434 -0.23 13.41 -11.81
N LEU A 435 -1.46 13.12 -11.38
CA LEU A 435 -2.54 14.13 -11.32
C LEU A 435 -2.23 15.22 -10.29
N GLU A 436 -1.62 14.83 -9.16
CA GLU A 436 -1.13 15.70 -8.09
C GLU A 436 0.29 15.27 -7.75
N VAL A 437 1.11 16.16 -7.20
CA VAL A 437 2.48 15.80 -6.81
C VAL A 437 2.42 14.92 -5.56
N PRO A 438 2.78 13.63 -5.65
CA PRO A 438 2.68 12.71 -4.52
C PRO A 438 3.60 13.15 -3.39
N VAL A 439 3.36 12.67 -2.17
CA VAL A 439 4.17 13.01 -0.99
C VAL A 439 5.65 12.73 -1.23
N ASP A 440 5.99 11.63 -1.90
CA ASP A 440 7.38 11.27 -2.23
C ASP A 440 7.97 12.14 -3.36
N GLY A 441 7.10 12.81 -4.13
CA GLY A 441 7.44 13.85 -5.11
C GLY A 441 7.74 15.21 -4.48
N ARG A 442 7.31 15.43 -3.24
CA ARG A 442 7.51 16.68 -2.49
C ARG A 442 8.85 16.65 -1.76
N ARG A 443 9.94 16.60 -2.53
CA ARG A 443 11.32 16.56 -2.00
C ARG A 443 12.16 17.63 -2.67
N ALA A 444 12.32 18.76 -1.99
CA ALA A 444 13.16 19.87 -2.43
C ALA A 444 14.50 19.91 -1.67
N ALA A 445 15.47 20.62 -2.24
CA ALA A 445 16.51 21.25 -1.45
C ALA A 445 16.71 22.67 -1.95
N ILE A 446 16.62 23.62 -1.03
CA ILE A 446 16.75 25.04 -1.30
C ILE A 446 18.04 25.55 -0.67
N ARG A 447 18.84 26.28 -1.46
CA ARG A 447 20.05 26.94 -0.98
C ARG A 447 20.02 28.42 -1.33
N LEU A 448 20.05 29.27 -0.32
CA LEU A 448 20.09 30.72 -0.49
C LEU A 448 21.54 31.17 -0.76
N ALA A 449 21.75 32.04 -1.76
CA ALA A 449 23.09 32.50 -2.14
C ALA A 449 23.65 33.57 -1.19
N ALA A 450 22.78 34.47 -0.68
CA ALA A 450 23.15 35.55 0.25
C ALA A 450 21.94 35.94 1.13
N PRO A 451 21.60 35.13 2.15
CA PRO A 451 20.46 35.40 3.02
C PRO A 451 20.63 36.70 3.83
N PRO A 452 19.61 37.57 3.93
CA PRO A 452 19.69 38.80 4.72
C PRO A 452 19.73 38.50 6.23
N ALA A 453 20.68 39.10 6.96
CA ALA A 453 20.68 39.02 8.42
C ALA A 453 19.69 40.02 9.06
N SER A 454 19.47 41.17 8.40
CA SER A 454 18.57 42.22 8.89
C SER A 454 17.88 42.96 7.76
N LEU A 455 16.65 43.42 8.00
CA LEU A 455 15.85 44.21 7.07
C LEU A 455 15.17 45.39 7.78
N LYS A 456 14.75 46.39 7.01
CA LYS A 456 13.86 47.44 7.51
C LYS A 456 12.40 46.98 7.45
N PRO A 457 11.52 47.49 8.32
CA PRO A 457 10.10 47.24 8.23
C PRO A 457 9.52 47.48 6.84
N GLY A 458 8.84 46.48 6.27
CA GLY A 458 8.24 46.59 4.93
C GLY A 458 9.22 46.65 3.76
N GLN A 459 10.52 46.43 3.99
CA GLN A 459 11.53 46.48 2.93
C GLN A 459 11.36 45.30 1.96
N PRO A 460 11.23 45.55 0.64
CA PRO A 460 11.31 44.49 -0.36
C PRO A 460 12.77 44.07 -0.60
N LEU A 461 13.00 42.77 -0.80
CA LEU A 461 14.29 42.21 -1.17
C LEU A 461 14.10 41.02 -2.12
N THR A 462 14.91 40.93 -3.18
CA THR A 462 14.99 39.71 -4.00
C THR A 462 16.15 38.84 -3.55
N ILE A 463 15.86 37.63 -3.10
CA ILE A 463 16.85 36.63 -2.70
C ILE A 463 17.12 35.70 -3.88
N ALA A 464 18.39 35.60 -4.29
CA ALA A 464 18.84 34.58 -5.23
C ALA A 464 19.05 33.24 -4.52
N LEU A 465 18.58 32.16 -5.14
CA LEU A 465 18.68 30.81 -4.58
C LEU A 465 18.74 29.73 -5.65
N THR A 466 19.30 28.59 -5.27
CA THR A 466 19.24 27.34 -6.03
C THR A 466 18.13 26.47 -5.47
N LEU A 467 17.20 26.03 -6.32
CA LEU A 467 16.19 25.00 -6.00
C LEU A 467 16.57 23.69 -6.70
N LYS A 468 16.63 22.60 -5.94
CA LYS A 468 16.88 21.24 -6.46
C LYS A 468 15.66 20.35 -6.26
N ASN A 469 15.22 19.69 -7.32
CA ASN A 469 14.28 18.58 -7.24
C ASN A 469 15.04 17.33 -6.80
N ARG A 470 14.76 16.84 -5.59
CA ARG A 470 15.38 15.63 -5.02
C ARG A 470 14.50 14.39 -5.16
N SER A 471 13.30 14.53 -5.72
CA SER A 471 12.40 13.42 -5.92
C SER A 471 12.75 12.62 -7.18
N ALA A 472 12.12 11.46 -7.32
CA ALA A 472 12.16 10.67 -8.54
C ALA A 472 11.20 11.19 -9.64
N TYR A 473 10.44 12.25 -9.36
CA TYR A 473 9.40 12.77 -10.23
C TYR A 473 9.88 14.04 -10.92
N ALA A 474 9.64 14.17 -12.22
CA ALA A 474 9.78 15.46 -12.88
C ALA A 474 8.69 16.42 -12.36
N TRP A 475 9.08 17.62 -11.97
CA TRP A 475 8.15 18.71 -11.65
C TRP A 475 7.85 19.46 -12.94
N LEU A 476 6.58 19.51 -13.35
CA LEU A 476 6.19 20.32 -14.51
C LEU A 476 6.22 21.80 -14.15
N GLU A 477 6.25 22.64 -15.18
CA GLU A 477 6.08 24.09 -15.06
C GLU A 477 4.81 24.46 -14.29
N THR A 478 4.82 25.61 -13.61
CA THR A 478 3.74 26.05 -12.70
C THR A 478 2.36 26.00 -13.35
N GLU A 479 2.23 26.34 -14.63
CA GLU A 479 0.96 26.34 -15.35
C GLU A 479 0.32 24.94 -15.41
N SER A 480 1.16 23.90 -15.42
CA SER A 480 0.75 22.49 -15.51
C SER A 480 0.66 21.81 -14.14
N SER A 481 1.52 22.20 -13.18
CA SER A 481 1.62 21.52 -11.88
C SER A 481 1.02 22.29 -10.70
N GLY A 482 0.81 23.61 -10.83
CA GLY A 482 0.49 24.49 -9.71
C GLY A 482 1.64 24.66 -8.70
N LEU A 483 2.83 24.10 -8.96
CA LEU A 483 3.97 24.24 -8.08
C LEU A 483 4.61 25.61 -8.22
N MET A 484 4.87 26.26 -7.08
CA MET A 484 5.56 27.53 -6.99
C MET A 484 6.61 27.48 -5.90
N LEU A 485 7.65 28.30 -6.03
CA LEU A 485 8.49 28.64 -4.89
C LEU A 485 7.81 29.77 -4.13
N GLY A 486 7.68 29.61 -2.82
CA GLY A 486 7.03 30.58 -1.95
C GLY A 486 7.86 30.92 -0.73
N SER A 487 7.39 31.95 -0.02
CA SER A 487 7.85 32.23 1.34
C SER A 487 6.72 32.66 2.24
N TYR A 488 6.98 32.52 3.54
CA TYR A 488 6.14 32.99 4.63
C TYR A 488 7.01 33.39 5.82
N TRP A 489 6.44 34.18 6.73
CA TRP A 489 7.13 34.71 7.90
C TRP A 489 6.54 34.16 9.18
N VAL A 490 7.44 33.80 10.09
CA VAL A 490 7.11 33.22 11.39
C VAL A 490 7.76 34.09 12.46
N ASP A 491 7.06 34.36 13.54
CA ASP A 491 7.61 35.09 14.68
C ASP A 491 8.42 34.21 15.64
N ASP A 492 8.91 34.82 16.71
CA ASP A 492 9.66 34.20 17.79
C ASP A 492 8.81 33.29 18.69
N LEU A 493 7.49 33.27 18.51
CA LEU A 493 6.55 32.35 19.15
C LEU A 493 6.16 31.19 18.23
N GLU A 494 6.86 31.02 17.10
CA GLU A 494 6.60 30.04 16.05
C GLU A 494 5.24 30.19 15.35
N GLU A 495 4.53 31.30 15.54
CA GLU A 495 3.29 31.57 14.84
C GLU A 495 3.55 32.18 13.46
N THR A 496 2.77 31.74 12.48
CA THR A 496 2.87 32.26 11.11
C THR A 496 2.17 33.61 11.04
N LEU A 497 2.94 34.70 11.01
CA LEU A 497 2.43 36.07 10.91
C LEU A 497 1.94 36.42 9.50
N GLN A 498 2.70 35.99 8.50
CA GLN A 498 2.39 36.23 7.10
C GLN A 498 2.45 34.89 6.37
N PRO A 499 1.31 34.19 6.22
CA PRO A 499 1.26 32.83 5.67
C PRO A 499 1.57 32.76 4.17
N SER A 500 1.68 33.92 3.52
CA SER A 500 2.13 34.06 2.14
C SER A 500 2.77 35.44 1.93
N ASP A 501 4.00 35.44 1.43
CA ASP A 501 4.73 36.63 1.02
C ASP A 501 5.22 36.47 -0.43
N GLY A 502 6.50 36.13 -0.62
CA GLY A 502 7.07 35.94 -1.95
C GLY A 502 6.49 34.74 -2.68
N ARG A 503 6.36 34.89 -4.01
CA ARG A 503 5.97 33.84 -4.95
C ARG A 503 6.81 33.92 -6.22
N CYS A 504 7.29 32.78 -6.71
CA CYS A 504 8.07 32.65 -7.93
C CYS A 504 7.60 31.42 -8.70
N LEU A 505 7.32 31.61 -10.00
CA LEU A 505 6.94 30.53 -10.91
C LEU A 505 8.13 29.59 -11.11
N LEU A 506 7.85 28.30 -11.19
CA LEU A 506 8.82 27.26 -11.45
C LEU A 506 8.76 26.86 -12.93
N PRO A 507 9.92 26.73 -13.61
CA PRO A 507 9.98 26.01 -14.87
C PRO A 507 9.82 24.51 -14.62
N ARG A 508 9.78 23.73 -15.70
CA ARG A 508 9.94 22.27 -15.59
C ARG A 508 11.32 21.92 -15.02
N ILE A 509 11.35 21.11 -13.96
CA ILE A 509 12.56 20.64 -13.28
C ILE A 509 12.55 19.11 -13.24
N GLU A 510 13.42 18.50 -14.04
CA GLU A 510 13.60 17.04 -14.06
C GLU A 510 14.07 16.48 -12.71
N ALA A 511 13.83 15.19 -12.48
CA ALA A 511 14.28 14.50 -11.29
C ALA A 511 15.79 14.67 -11.08
N GLY A 512 16.21 15.11 -9.89
CA GLY A 512 17.62 15.36 -9.56
C GLY A 512 18.21 16.67 -10.08
N ALA A 513 17.49 17.42 -10.93
CA ALA A 513 17.98 18.67 -11.53
C ALA A 513 17.87 19.88 -10.57
N SER A 514 18.60 20.95 -10.90
CA SER A 514 18.59 22.21 -10.15
C SER A 514 18.35 23.39 -11.07
N VAL A 515 17.74 24.44 -10.51
CA VAL A 515 17.48 25.72 -11.19
C VAL A 515 17.84 26.88 -10.25
N GLU A 516 18.32 27.97 -10.84
CA GLU A 516 18.55 29.24 -10.14
C GLU A 516 17.32 30.13 -10.27
N LEU A 517 16.85 30.68 -9.15
CA LEU A 517 15.65 31.48 -9.05
C LEU A 517 15.89 32.74 -8.22
N GLY A 518 15.06 33.76 -8.46
CA GLY A 518 14.97 34.95 -7.63
C GLY A 518 13.60 35.01 -6.95
N LEU A 519 13.58 35.07 -5.62
CA LEU A 519 12.36 35.22 -4.83
C LEU A 519 12.31 36.60 -4.20
N THR A 520 11.33 37.41 -4.61
CA THR A 520 11.08 38.71 -3.98
C THR A 520 10.22 38.53 -2.74
N ILE A 521 10.73 38.98 -1.60
CA ILE A 521 10.09 38.96 -0.28
C ILE A 521 9.88 40.40 0.21
N THR A 522 8.96 40.58 1.15
CA THR A 522 8.73 41.84 1.86
C THR A 522 8.84 41.61 3.36
N ALA A 523 9.74 42.33 4.02
CA ALA A 523 9.91 42.20 5.47
C ALA A 523 8.62 42.57 6.23
N PRO A 524 8.33 41.91 7.37
CA PRO A 524 7.24 42.31 8.25
C PRO A 524 7.30 43.81 8.59
N ARG A 525 6.13 44.45 8.72
CA ARG A 525 6.04 45.88 9.08
C ARG A 525 6.37 46.17 10.55
N ASN A 526 6.39 45.13 11.38
CA ASN A 526 6.76 45.24 12.78
C ASN A 526 8.25 44.94 12.95
N ALA A 527 8.92 45.72 13.79
CA ALA A 527 10.27 45.39 14.23
C ALA A 527 10.26 44.13 15.10
N GLY A 528 11.29 43.31 14.99
CA GLY A 528 11.35 42.04 15.72
C GLY A 528 12.33 41.04 15.10
N ARG A 529 12.42 39.86 15.71
CA ARG A 529 13.14 38.72 15.13
C ARG A 529 12.11 37.80 14.51
N PHE A 530 12.37 37.41 13.27
CA PHE A 530 11.49 36.54 12.51
C PHE A 530 12.29 35.42 11.87
N LEU A 531 11.60 34.34 11.56
CA LEU A 531 12.10 33.29 10.70
C LEU A 531 11.44 33.45 9.33
N LEU A 532 12.24 33.79 8.33
CA LEU A 532 11.83 33.70 6.93
C LEU A 532 11.92 32.24 6.51
N VAL A 533 10.81 31.67 6.07
CA VAL A 533 10.80 30.32 5.52
C VAL A 533 10.57 30.41 4.02
N VAL A 534 11.45 29.75 3.25
CA VAL A 534 11.36 29.60 1.81
C VAL A 534 11.18 28.13 1.50
N ASP A 535 10.08 27.77 0.83
CA ASP A 535 9.75 26.39 0.48
C ASP A 535 8.97 26.33 -0.85
N VAL A 536 8.82 25.13 -1.40
CA VAL A 536 7.93 24.88 -2.53
C VAL A 536 6.50 24.69 -2.01
N VAL A 537 5.54 25.30 -2.71
CA VAL A 537 4.11 25.18 -2.43
C VAL A 537 3.40 24.66 -3.67
N GLU A 538 2.51 23.70 -3.48
CA GLU A 538 1.48 23.36 -4.45
C GLU A 538 0.29 24.29 -4.18
N GLU A 539 0.10 25.28 -5.05
CA GLU A 539 -0.86 26.36 -4.83
C GLU A 539 -2.29 25.84 -4.60
N GLY A 540 -2.93 26.35 -3.56
CA GLY A 540 -4.26 25.88 -3.12
C GLY A 540 -4.28 24.52 -2.41
N ASN A 541 -3.14 23.84 -2.29
CA ASN A 541 -3.03 22.55 -1.61
C ASN A 541 -2.18 22.64 -0.33
N ALA A 542 -0.85 22.57 -0.46
CA ALA A 542 0.05 22.51 0.69
C ALA A 542 1.50 22.89 0.34
N TRP A 543 2.24 23.31 1.36
CA TRP A 543 3.70 23.38 1.33
C TRP A 543 4.31 21.97 1.29
N PHE A 544 5.49 21.84 0.69
CA PHE A 544 6.18 20.55 0.56
C PHE A 544 6.58 19.98 1.92
N ASP A 545 7.11 20.83 2.80
CA ASP A 545 7.38 20.45 4.17
C ASP A 545 6.69 21.37 5.18
N PRO A 546 5.48 21.01 5.66
CA PRO A 546 4.78 21.79 6.67
C PRO A 546 5.53 21.83 8.02
N ALA A 547 6.45 20.89 8.28
CA ALA A 547 7.21 20.81 9.53
C ALA A 547 8.51 21.63 9.50
N ARG A 548 8.96 22.12 8.33
CA ARG A 548 10.19 22.94 8.16
C ARG A 548 11.49 22.24 8.56
N THR A 549 11.51 20.91 8.52
CA THR A 549 12.63 20.04 8.90
C THR A 549 13.46 19.53 7.72
N GLU A 550 12.87 19.40 6.53
CA GLU A 550 13.45 18.79 5.34
C GLU A 550 13.13 19.59 4.07
N GLY A 551 14.16 20.14 3.43
CA GLY A 551 14.06 20.72 2.08
C GLY A 551 13.70 22.19 2.00
N ALA A 552 12.96 22.72 2.98
CA ALA A 552 12.74 24.15 3.17
C ALA A 552 14.02 24.87 3.65
N ALA A 553 14.17 26.15 3.30
CA ALA A 553 15.21 27.02 3.84
C ALA A 553 14.61 27.97 4.87
N ALA A 554 14.99 27.80 6.13
CA ALA A 554 14.58 28.67 7.24
C ALA A 554 15.73 29.57 7.66
N LEU A 555 15.48 30.88 7.68
CA LEU A 555 16.49 31.91 7.94
C LEU A 555 16.03 32.88 9.03
N PRO A 556 16.78 33.01 10.13
CA PRO A 556 16.56 34.08 11.10
C PRO A 556 16.88 35.45 10.47
N VAL A 557 15.94 36.39 10.56
CA VAL A 557 16.08 37.76 10.06
C VAL A 557 15.64 38.74 11.15
N GLU A 558 16.46 39.74 11.43
CA GLU A 558 16.11 40.81 12.37
C GLU A 558 15.54 42.01 11.61
N VAL A 559 14.29 42.37 11.89
CA VAL A 559 13.67 43.58 11.34
C VAL A 559 13.91 44.73 12.29
N VAL A 560 14.76 45.67 11.89
CA VAL A 560 15.23 46.78 12.72
C VAL A 560 14.72 48.09 12.13
N PRO A 561 14.02 48.94 12.91
CA PRO A 561 13.63 50.26 12.47
C PRO A 561 14.87 51.15 12.33
N ASP A 562 14.80 52.18 11.48
CA ASP A 562 15.90 53.15 11.39
C ASP A 562 16.16 53.80 12.77
N ALA A 563 17.43 54.07 13.07
CA ALA A 563 17.81 54.80 14.27
C ALA A 563 17.01 56.11 14.34
N PRO A 564 16.46 56.50 15.51
CA PRO A 564 15.62 57.67 15.59
C PRO A 564 16.43 58.93 15.27
N ASP A 565 16.08 59.61 14.17
CA ASP A 565 16.65 60.91 13.79
C ASP A 565 16.18 62.09 14.68
N ASP A 566 15.49 61.82 15.80
CA ASP A 566 15.07 62.86 16.74
C ASP A 566 14.95 62.30 18.17
N PRO A 567 15.70 62.83 19.16
CA PRO A 567 15.51 62.51 20.58
C PRO A 567 14.13 62.92 21.14
N ARG A 568 13.26 63.55 20.34
CA ARG A 568 11.86 63.80 20.68
C ARG A 568 10.91 62.65 20.29
N SER A 569 11.38 61.66 19.54
CA SER A 569 10.57 60.50 19.13
C SER A 569 10.40 59.44 20.23
N GLU A 570 11.15 59.52 21.34
CA GLU A 570 10.87 58.73 22.56
C GLU A 570 9.47 58.97 23.14
N ARG A 571 8.80 60.07 22.76
CA ARG A 571 7.41 60.35 23.16
C ARG A 571 6.35 59.93 22.14
N ALA A 572 6.73 59.39 20.98
CA ALA A 572 5.81 58.92 19.95
C ALA A 572 5.59 57.39 19.98
N GLY A 573 6.25 56.67 20.90
CA GLY A 573 6.02 55.25 21.20
C GLY A 573 5.05 54.99 22.35
N ALA A 574 4.26 55.98 22.77
CA ALA A 574 3.21 55.81 23.78
C ALA A 574 1.98 55.10 23.16
N SER A 575 2.14 53.86 22.70
CA SER A 575 1.00 52.95 22.74
C SER A 575 0.71 52.74 24.22
N GLY A 576 -0.52 53.01 24.67
CA GLY A 576 -0.93 52.81 26.07
C GLY A 576 -0.97 51.34 26.51
N ASP A 577 -0.34 50.45 25.74
CA ASP A 577 -0.38 49.00 25.89
C ASP A 577 0.80 48.51 26.77
N PRO A 578 0.55 47.52 27.65
CA PRO A 578 1.60 46.90 28.45
C PRO A 578 2.63 46.18 27.57
N HIS A 579 3.91 46.38 27.85
CA HIS A 579 5.04 45.79 27.14
C HIS A 579 6.17 45.43 28.12
N LEU A 580 7.06 44.50 27.74
CA LEU A 580 8.25 44.21 28.54
C LEU A 580 9.42 45.09 28.08
N VAL A 581 10.21 45.59 29.02
CA VAL A 581 11.55 46.11 28.77
C VAL A 581 12.55 45.06 29.23
N ILE A 582 13.18 44.39 28.27
CA ILE A 582 14.16 43.32 28.50
C ILE A 582 15.56 43.86 28.19
N ASP A 583 16.42 43.90 29.20
CA ASP A 583 17.79 44.44 29.11
C ASP A 583 17.84 45.82 28.41
N GLY A 584 16.88 46.68 28.73
CA GLY A 584 16.76 48.04 28.17
C GLY A 584 16.04 48.13 26.81
N THR A 585 15.63 47.01 26.22
CA THR A 585 14.92 46.97 24.93
C THR A 585 13.43 46.71 25.14
N ALA A 586 12.56 47.56 24.58
CA ALA A 586 11.12 47.35 24.60
C ALA A 586 10.70 46.18 23.70
N ARG A 587 9.84 45.31 24.21
CA ARG A 587 9.25 44.13 23.58
C ARG A 587 7.75 44.15 23.83
N PHE A 588 6.97 44.26 22.77
CA PHE A 588 5.51 44.29 22.87
C PHE A 588 4.96 42.86 22.83
N GLY A 589 4.11 42.54 23.80
CA GLY A 589 3.55 41.20 23.95
C GLY A 589 2.33 41.01 23.06
N ARG A 590 1.96 39.76 22.85
CA ARG A 590 0.71 39.41 22.18
C ARG A 590 -0.44 39.51 23.18
N VAL A 591 -1.48 40.28 22.85
CA VAL A 591 -2.74 40.32 23.61
C VAL A 591 -3.71 39.30 23.02
N CYS A 592 -4.09 38.30 23.81
CA CYS A 592 -5.09 37.28 23.49
C CYS A 592 -6.22 37.34 24.53
N ALA A 593 -7.33 38.03 24.21
CA ALA A 593 -8.43 38.24 25.14
C ALA A 593 -7.97 38.86 26.49
N ASP A 594 -7.89 38.04 27.54
CA ASP A 594 -7.42 38.39 28.88
C ASP A 594 -5.98 37.93 29.15
N GLU A 595 -5.19 37.58 28.12
CA GLU A 595 -3.80 37.12 28.24
C GLU A 595 -2.83 38.03 27.47
N LEU A 596 -1.62 38.20 28.02
CA LEU A 596 -0.51 38.95 27.44
C LEU A 596 0.75 38.06 27.49
N LEU A 597 1.31 37.73 26.31
CA LEU A 597 2.41 36.78 26.17
C LEU A 597 3.68 37.44 25.64
N PHE A 598 4.83 37.08 26.20
CA PHE A 598 6.15 37.57 25.79
C PHE A 598 7.17 36.45 25.72
N SER A 599 7.93 36.37 24.62
CA SER A 599 9.16 35.58 24.59
C SER A 599 10.29 36.33 25.31
N VAL A 600 10.96 35.65 26.25
CA VAL A 600 12.06 36.19 27.05
C VAL A 600 13.30 35.33 26.84
N PRO A 601 14.42 35.94 26.40
CA PRO A 601 15.68 35.23 26.24
C PRO A 601 16.19 34.69 27.58
N ARG A 602 16.77 33.48 27.58
CA ARG A 602 17.36 32.86 28.79
C ARG A 602 18.34 33.77 29.53
N GLY A 603 19.08 34.58 28.77
CA GLY A 603 20.12 35.47 29.27
C GLY A 603 19.63 36.80 29.85
N ALA A 604 18.32 37.05 29.86
CA ALA A 604 17.73 38.30 30.33
C ALA A 604 18.15 38.59 31.78
N ARG A 605 18.75 39.75 32.02
CA ARG A 605 19.24 40.20 33.33
C ARG A 605 18.27 41.15 34.02
N SER A 606 17.51 41.90 33.22
CA SER A 606 16.49 42.84 33.66
C SER A 606 15.24 42.64 32.82
N VAL A 607 14.10 42.36 33.46
CA VAL A 607 12.78 42.29 32.80
C VAL A 607 11.83 43.18 33.58
N ARG A 608 11.20 44.14 32.90
CA ARG A 608 10.22 45.04 33.51
C ARG A 608 8.94 45.06 32.69
N LEU A 609 7.78 44.91 33.33
CA LEU A 609 6.47 45.12 32.72
C LEU A 609 6.12 46.61 32.82
N VAL A 610 6.18 47.29 31.68
CA VAL A 610 5.96 48.73 31.56
C VAL A 610 4.63 49.00 30.89
N SER A 611 3.86 49.95 31.44
CA SER A 611 2.62 50.45 30.87
C SER A 611 2.54 51.96 31.06
N ALA A 612 2.02 52.68 30.05
CA ALA A 612 1.79 54.13 30.15
C ALA A 612 0.68 54.49 31.16
N ARG A 613 0.01 53.49 31.74
CA ARG A 613 -0.91 53.66 32.86
C ARG A 613 -0.09 53.69 34.15
N THR A 614 0.35 54.88 34.52
CA THR A 614 0.90 55.18 35.85
C THR A 614 -0.24 55.66 36.76
N PRO A 615 -0.33 55.22 38.02
CA PRO A 615 -1.16 55.91 39.01
C PRO A 615 -0.65 57.35 39.13
N ALA A 616 -1.45 58.33 38.69
CA ALA A 616 -1.28 59.68 39.20
C ALA A 616 -1.47 59.61 40.72
N ALA A 617 -0.75 60.42 41.50
CA ALA A 617 -0.77 60.45 42.98
C ALA A 617 -2.17 60.76 43.57
N ALA A 618 -3.10 59.83 43.38
CA ALA A 618 -4.50 59.82 43.74
C ALA A 618 -4.72 58.59 44.64
N PRO A 619 -5.67 58.66 45.58
CA PRO A 619 -5.78 57.68 46.67
C PRO A 619 -6.26 56.29 46.25
N ASP A 620 -6.49 56.02 44.96
CA ASP A 620 -6.98 54.74 44.47
C ASP A 620 -6.20 54.25 43.23
N VAL A 621 -5.30 53.30 43.45
CA VAL A 621 -4.41 52.66 42.46
C VAL A 621 -5.20 51.86 41.41
N ARG A 622 -6.49 51.54 41.68
CA ARG A 622 -7.33 50.63 40.90
C ARG A 622 -7.83 51.19 39.56
N THR A 623 -7.57 52.47 39.25
CA THR A 623 -8.06 53.12 38.03
C THR A 623 -6.99 53.28 36.93
N LEU A 624 -5.72 53.01 37.23
CA LEU A 624 -4.60 53.40 36.38
C LEU A 624 -3.43 52.39 36.34
N GLY A 625 -3.62 51.13 36.75
CA GLY A 625 -2.62 50.06 36.62
C GLY A 625 -3.02 48.96 35.63
N VAL A 626 -2.18 47.94 35.46
CA VAL A 626 -2.54 46.68 34.78
C VAL A 626 -2.99 45.68 35.84
N LEU A 627 -4.21 45.16 35.70
CA LEU A 627 -4.73 44.11 36.57
C LEU A 627 -4.15 42.78 36.12
N ILE A 628 -3.48 42.05 37.02
CA ILE A 628 -2.92 40.73 36.77
C ILE A 628 -3.59 39.72 37.71
N SER A 629 -4.25 38.72 37.15
CA SER A 629 -4.89 37.62 37.87
C SER A 629 -4.04 36.34 37.89
N GLN A 630 -3.10 36.19 36.97
CA GLN A 630 -2.19 35.04 36.92
C GLN A 630 -0.90 35.41 36.18
N ILE A 631 0.22 34.82 36.58
CA ILE A 631 1.48 34.88 35.84
C ILE A 631 1.97 33.43 35.68
N SER A 632 2.39 33.05 34.48
CA SER A 632 3.06 31.78 34.24
C SER A 632 4.36 31.97 33.47
N VAL A 633 5.32 31.10 33.76
CA VAL A 633 6.58 30.98 33.01
C VAL A 633 6.56 29.62 32.31
N GLU A 634 6.76 29.63 30.99
CA GLU A 634 6.57 28.45 30.15
C GLU A 634 7.83 28.18 29.34
N ASP A 635 8.32 26.95 29.35
CA ASP A 635 9.31 26.48 28.38
C ASP A 635 8.67 25.44 27.44
N HIS A 636 9.44 24.88 26.50
CA HIS A 636 8.92 23.91 25.53
C HIS A 636 8.32 22.62 26.15
N ALA A 637 8.49 22.38 27.46
CA ALA A 637 8.03 21.14 28.11
C ALA A 637 7.19 21.37 29.39
N HIS A 638 7.24 22.54 30.01
CA HIS A 638 6.60 22.80 31.30
C HIS A 638 6.00 24.20 31.39
N VAL A 639 4.83 24.29 32.01
CA VAL A 639 4.20 25.53 32.45
C VAL A 639 4.32 25.62 33.97
N ARG A 640 4.84 26.73 34.49
CA ARG A 640 4.92 27.00 35.92
C ARG A 640 4.16 28.27 36.26
N ASP A 641 3.04 28.11 36.97
CA ASP A 641 2.32 29.23 37.56
C ASP A 641 3.14 29.86 38.69
N VAL A 642 3.13 31.19 38.71
CA VAL A 642 3.82 32.02 39.69
C VAL A 642 2.77 32.59 40.63
N ALA A 643 2.97 32.38 41.93
CA ALA A 643 2.11 32.98 42.94
C ALA A 643 2.26 34.51 42.89
N LEU A 644 1.16 35.25 42.95
CA LEU A 644 1.21 36.72 42.86
C LEU A 644 1.91 37.37 44.07
N ASP A 645 2.11 36.63 45.17
CA ASP A 645 2.92 37.02 46.33
C ASP A 645 4.38 36.53 46.26
N ASP A 646 4.84 36.01 45.12
CA ASP A 646 6.22 35.59 44.95
C ASP A 646 7.19 36.79 45.16
N PRO A 647 8.24 36.64 45.98
CA PRO A 647 9.23 37.70 46.19
C PRO A 647 9.87 38.25 44.90
N ALA A 648 9.89 37.44 43.83
CA ALA A 648 10.39 37.87 42.52
C ALA A 648 9.52 38.94 41.83
N LEU A 649 8.32 39.20 42.37
CA LEU A 649 7.36 40.20 41.92
C LEU A 649 7.23 41.37 42.91
N SER A 650 8.15 41.56 43.86
CA SER A 650 7.97 42.54 44.95
C SER A 650 8.10 44.02 44.54
N ALA A 651 8.62 44.31 43.35
CA ALA A 651 8.94 45.66 42.89
C ALA A 651 7.96 46.11 41.80
N GLY A 652 7.09 47.07 42.13
CA GLY A 652 6.09 47.64 41.21
C GLY A 652 4.79 46.83 41.08
N PHE A 653 4.63 45.72 41.81
CA PHE A 653 3.34 45.04 42.03
C PHE A 653 2.77 45.40 43.41
N PHE A 654 1.47 45.70 43.49
CA PHE A 654 0.77 46.24 44.66
C PHE A 654 -0.34 45.29 45.16
N GLU A 655 -0.86 45.61 46.36
CA GLU A 655 -1.84 44.88 47.19
C GLU A 655 -2.61 43.75 46.49
N ILE A 656 -2.41 42.52 46.99
CA ILE A 656 -3.10 41.33 46.48
C ILE A 656 -4.49 41.27 47.09
N GLU A 657 -5.49 41.43 46.24
CA GLU A 657 -6.89 41.26 46.62
C GLU A 657 -7.30 39.80 46.41
N ARG A 658 -8.00 39.23 47.38
CA ARG A 658 -8.47 37.84 47.36
C ARG A 658 -9.99 37.82 47.30
N GLY A 659 -10.56 37.33 46.20
CA GLY A 659 -11.98 37.02 46.06
C GLY A 659 -12.31 35.58 46.49
N GLU A 660 -13.57 35.18 46.41
CA GLU A 660 -14.02 33.82 46.78
C GLU A 660 -13.42 32.71 45.91
N ALA A 661 -12.93 33.02 44.70
CA ALA A 661 -12.39 32.04 43.74
C ALA A 661 -11.07 32.43 43.04
N SER A 662 -10.52 33.63 43.28
CA SER A 662 -9.30 34.12 42.58
C SER A 662 -8.57 35.19 43.39
N SER A 663 -7.26 35.35 43.13
CA SER A 663 -6.42 36.44 43.64
C SER A 663 -5.93 37.29 42.48
N TRP A 664 -5.78 38.59 42.67
CA TRP A 664 -5.22 39.50 41.67
C TRP A 664 -4.37 40.60 42.31
N CYS A 665 -3.46 41.17 41.52
CA CYS A 665 -2.62 42.31 41.91
C CYS A 665 -2.62 43.37 40.81
N TRP A 666 -2.25 44.60 41.18
CA TRP A 666 -2.11 45.74 40.27
C TRP A 666 -0.65 46.15 40.13
N THR A 667 -0.24 46.63 38.96
CA THR A 667 1.08 47.26 38.76
C THR A 667 1.01 48.79 38.88
N ASP A 668 2.10 49.46 39.27
CA ASP A 668 2.23 50.94 39.15
C ASP A 668 2.60 51.44 37.73
N GLY A 669 2.69 50.52 36.78
CA GLY A 669 3.05 50.83 35.39
C GLY A 669 4.53 50.65 35.08
N ASP A 670 5.38 50.30 36.05
CA ASP A 670 6.77 49.89 35.83
C ASP A 670 7.18 48.82 36.85
N ALA A 671 6.75 47.58 36.59
CA ALA A 671 6.92 46.47 37.52
C ALA A 671 8.13 45.60 37.15
N GLU A 672 9.06 45.42 38.09
CA GLU A 672 10.27 44.62 37.89
C GLU A 672 10.02 43.14 38.21
N ILE A 673 10.52 42.26 37.33
CA ILE A 673 10.42 40.82 37.46
C ILE A 673 11.83 40.27 37.64
N LEU A 674 12.11 39.70 38.81
CA LEU A 674 13.47 39.28 39.14
C LEU A 674 13.87 37.98 38.42
N PRO A 675 15.15 37.83 37.99
CA PRO A 675 15.62 36.62 37.30
C PRO A 675 15.50 35.31 38.08
N THR A 676 15.29 35.39 39.39
CA THR A 676 14.95 34.22 40.23
C THR A 676 13.69 33.51 39.72
N LEU A 677 12.79 34.22 39.03
CA LEU A 677 11.57 33.69 38.43
C LEU A 677 11.81 32.77 37.22
N TRP A 678 13.00 32.71 36.66
CA TRP A 678 13.34 31.73 35.59
C TRP A 678 14.67 31.03 35.88
N ALA A 679 15.13 31.07 37.13
CA ALA A 679 16.30 30.34 37.57
C ALA A 679 16.09 28.82 37.39
N GLY A 680 16.90 28.21 36.51
CA GLY A 680 16.85 26.77 36.21
C GLY A 680 16.30 26.41 34.83
N MET A 681 15.73 27.37 34.08
CA MET A 681 15.29 27.13 32.70
C MET A 681 16.47 26.89 31.75
N LYS A 682 16.30 25.91 30.85
CA LYS A 682 17.38 25.46 29.95
C LYS A 682 17.41 26.20 28.61
N GLY A 683 16.36 26.92 28.24
CA GLY A 683 16.25 27.68 26.98
C GLY A 683 15.51 29.01 27.19
N ASP A 684 15.17 29.66 26.07
CA ASP A 684 14.25 30.80 26.07
C ASP A 684 12.88 30.35 26.58
N PHE A 685 12.11 31.28 27.13
CA PHE A 685 10.86 30.97 27.83
C PHE A 685 9.81 32.04 27.57
N ILE A 686 8.55 31.67 27.75
CA ILE A 686 7.41 32.58 27.60
C ILE A 686 7.00 33.06 28.99
N LEU A 687 6.88 34.38 29.15
CA LEU A 687 6.15 34.99 30.26
C LEU A 687 4.73 35.28 29.80
N ARG A 688 3.76 34.66 30.46
CA ARG A 688 2.34 34.89 30.24
C ARG A 688 1.77 35.60 31.45
N PHE A 689 0.99 36.63 31.18
CA PHE A 689 0.19 37.35 32.16
C PHE A 689 -1.27 37.18 31.81
N ARG A 690 -2.11 36.81 32.78
CA ARG A 690 -3.56 36.84 32.64
C ARG A 690 -4.11 38.02 33.42
N GLY A 691 -5.12 38.69 32.90
CA GLY A 691 -5.70 39.87 33.53
C GLY A 691 -6.49 40.75 32.58
N MET A 692 -6.73 41.99 32.97
CA MET A 692 -7.47 42.94 32.14
C MET A 692 -6.50 43.81 31.34
N PHE A 693 -6.41 43.51 30.04
CA PHE A 693 -5.64 44.28 29.07
C PHE A 693 -6.61 45.06 28.16
N PRO A 694 -6.34 46.34 27.85
CA PRO A 694 -7.17 47.05 26.87
C PRO A 694 -7.09 46.37 25.50
N PRO A 695 -8.18 46.33 24.73
CA PRO A 695 -8.11 45.92 23.33
C PRO A 695 -7.20 46.90 22.59
N ARG A 696 -6.28 46.36 21.78
CA ARG A 696 -5.39 47.13 20.90
C ARG A 696 -6.26 48.11 20.10
N ALA A 697 -5.94 49.40 20.13
CA ALA A 697 -6.63 50.35 19.26
C ALA A 697 -6.44 49.88 17.82
N ALA A 698 -7.52 49.44 17.16
CA ALA A 698 -7.50 49.08 15.76
C ALA A 698 -6.90 50.25 14.98
N SER A 699 -5.79 50.01 14.30
CA SER A 699 -5.21 50.93 13.33
C SER A 699 -6.33 51.36 12.38
N ARG A 700 -6.67 52.66 12.43
CA ARG A 700 -7.57 53.32 11.47
C ARG A 700 -6.92 53.30 10.08
N GLU A 701 -6.96 52.18 9.40
CA GLU A 701 -6.79 52.07 7.95
C GLU A 701 -7.64 50.88 7.45
N ASP A 702 -8.95 51.00 7.59
CA ASP A 702 -9.91 50.34 6.70
C ASP A 702 -10.86 51.42 6.20
N GLY A 703 -10.34 52.23 5.27
CA GLY A 703 -11.16 53.05 4.39
C GLY A 703 -11.78 52.19 3.30
N LEU A 704 -12.66 51.26 3.67
CA LEU A 704 -13.64 50.71 2.73
C LEU A 704 -14.96 51.44 2.96
N ALA A 705 -15.30 52.29 1.99
CA ALA A 705 -16.60 52.94 1.90
C ALA A 705 -17.72 51.88 1.96
N ASP A 706 -18.62 52.01 2.92
CA ASP A 706 -19.88 51.28 3.01
C ASP A 706 -20.89 51.87 2.00
N PRO A 707 -21.26 51.17 0.91
CA PRO A 707 -22.22 51.68 -0.04
C PRO A 707 -23.58 51.07 0.28
N LYS A 708 -24.21 51.42 1.41
CA LYS A 708 -25.63 51.10 1.67
C LYS A 708 -26.20 51.81 2.90
N ARG A 709 -26.31 53.14 2.83
CA ARG A 709 -27.27 53.88 3.65
C ARG A 709 -27.65 55.20 3.01
N ASP A 710 -28.47 55.13 1.97
CA ASP A 710 -29.36 56.25 1.67
C ASP A 710 -30.59 55.77 0.88
N GLN A 711 -31.64 55.38 1.60
CA GLN A 711 -33.01 55.41 1.11
C GLN A 711 -33.96 55.78 2.26
N THR A 712 -34.83 56.76 1.97
CA THR A 712 -36.00 57.29 2.70
C THR A 712 -35.66 58.32 3.79
N HIS A 713 -36.12 59.58 3.74
CA HIS A 713 -37.43 60.14 3.35
C HIS A 713 -37.33 61.57 2.76
N ALA A 714 -37.96 61.86 1.60
CA ALA A 714 -39.28 62.51 1.39
C ALA A 714 -39.15 64.03 1.07
N PRO A 715 -40.07 64.67 0.33
CA PRO A 715 -41.47 64.32 0.00
C PRO A 715 -41.72 63.72 -1.38
#